data_AF-A0A954VCZ6-F1
#
_entry.id   AF-A0A954VCZ6-F1
#
_cell.length_a   1.000
_cell.length_b   1.000
_cell.length_c   1.000
_cell.angle_alpha   90.00
_cell.angle_beta   90.00
_cell.angle_gamma   90.00
#
_symmetry.space_group_name_H-M   'P 1'
#
loop_
_entity.id
_entity.type
_entity.pdbx_description
1 polymer ?
#
loop_
_entity_poly.entity_id
_entity_poly.type
_entity_poly.pdbx_seq_one_letter_code
_entity_poly.pdbx_strand_id
1 'polypeptide(L)'
;MKNSPRPHRNRLSVSLAKARRHRASRHHTTIQFEPLEDRRVLSADYQSLDGTGNNVSNPDWGSTGVQLLRIADVDYGNGIATPAGSDRASARQISNAVVSQSGSIFNDRYMSDFVWQWGQFLDHDIDLTDAASPAQSFPITVPTGDAYFDPTGTGTQTIGLNRSEYDSTTGTSVSNPRQQINAITAWIDASQIYGSDAARAAALRTFVGGRLKMTADNLLISNTMGLPNAPNTGSEFFISGDVRTNENVGLTAMHTLFNREHNRLADQIAATKPWLNDEQIYQEARKIVIAEMQAITFNEFLPTLLGVENVPNYTGYDSSVNPNIANEFSTALFRVGHTLLSSTLLRLDAYGNVIPQGNLPLKDAFFNPQAIRDAGIDPLLMGLSSQLSQEVDNQIVDAVRNFLFGPPGAGGFDLASLNIQRGRDHGLAGYNETRVAYGLAPVSSFSEISSDPTVQQRLASVYDSVDDIDLWVGALAEDHVTGSSVGELIMTGLLNQFTRLRDGDRYWYENQFSGQQLEQLRATTLADVIRNNTTLTNMRNGVFMDASVFQYHATAGTPLNATLRAANGWLRLTDNVTGSVLAQQLVAEVQKIVISGSASDDWLTVYVAGLSPTGGIELHGREGWDGIKFLGTSADDVIDIVGDLIHANGNTIRLTQTDYVEADGAAGNDHLAILANTTFAVSLFGGADNDNIFGGNQNDRLFGGPGNDLIVGGLGNDYIDGGIGDDELVGGSGADEIYGRDGNDQLLGDVGNDDLYAGPGDDVLLGGAGFDLLAGGTGDDILKGEAGNDQLIESSGNNWIDGGSGKDQLSINGGYGDDTITASPYDGSHNNGGAVTNWQSVERLRVDGGSGGFDRAFLYDSAGNDRFVARPVKSILRALNNVYSNEINGFDRVLAYANAGGNDDRALMYDSEGKDIFSASPEYAVLKAENESYYNYASGFDRVYAFGTSDYQHDVAYLYDSQGNDLLRDRTDYTYLQGSGFYNYVTGFDEVIVQASYGYDVADFRDVDSADTLFGRNDYATLTRADRVTRAVGFDHVTAVAKAYAYPTANVVDVDYIFEQLGTWG
;
A
#
# COMPACT_ATOMS: atom_id res chain seq x y z
N MET A 1 64.80 1.47 -43.24
CA MET A 1 65.92 0.93 -42.43
C MET A 1 65.37 -0.29 -41.72
N LYS A 2 65.54 -1.50 -42.29
CA LYS A 2 66.58 -2.50 -41.96
C LYS A 2 66.51 -2.85 -40.45
N ASN A 3 66.09 -4.03 -39.98
CA ASN A 3 66.20 -5.39 -40.53
C ASN A 3 65.05 -6.33 -40.11
N SER A 4 64.35 -6.86 -41.12
CA SER A 4 63.90 -8.24 -41.43
C SER A 4 64.59 -9.43 -40.70
N PRO A 5 64.23 -10.73 -40.97
CA PRO A 5 62.92 -11.39 -41.25
C PRO A 5 62.76 -12.86 -40.67
N ARG A 6 61.51 -13.39 -40.66
CA ARG A 6 60.94 -14.72 -41.11
C ARG A 6 61.76 -16.06 -41.02
N PRO A 7 61.27 -17.31 -41.31
CA PRO A 7 59.97 -17.75 -41.92
C PRO A 7 59.31 -19.10 -41.50
N HIS A 8 58.02 -19.23 -41.90
CA HIS A 8 57.29 -20.35 -42.58
C HIS A 8 57.20 -21.79 -42.02
N ARG A 9 55.94 -22.30 -41.91
CA ARG A 9 55.13 -23.10 -42.90
C ARG A 9 53.69 -23.27 -42.37
N ASN A 10 52.59 -22.82 -43.01
CA ASN A 10 51.80 -23.39 -44.14
C ASN A 10 51.52 -24.90 -44.02
N ARG A 11 50.32 -25.49 -44.12
CA ARG A 11 49.01 -25.19 -44.76
C ARG A 11 47.97 -26.20 -44.22
N LEU A 12 46.68 -25.85 -44.15
CA LEU A 12 45.57 -26.48 -44.91
C LEU A 12 44.19 -25.95 -44.47
N SER A 13 43.43 -25.53 -45.48
CA SER A 13 42.03 -25.11 -45.48
C SER A 13 41.06 -26.31 -45.43
N VAL A 14 39.86 -26.13 -44.85
CA VAL A 14 38.51 -26.31 -45.46
C VAL A 14 37.43 -26.28 -44.38
N SER A 15 36.31 -25.63 -44.71
CA SER A 15 35.11 -25.31 -43.94
C SER A 15 34.34 -26.50 -43.35
N LEU A 16 33.61 -26.27 -42.26
CA LEU A 16 32.20 -26.67 -42.12
C LEU A 16 31.54 -25.93 -40.93
N ALA A 17 30.48 -25.19 -41.24
CA ALA A 17 29.56 -24.62 -40.26
C ALA A 17 28.64 -25.71 -39.68
N LYS A 18 28.45 -25.74 -38.36
CA LYS A 18 27.14 -25.90 -37.68
C LYS A 18 27.27 -26.00 -36.16
N ALA A 19 26.23 -25.44 -35.51
CA ALA A 19 25.80 -25.64 -34.12
C ALA A 19 26.58 -24.88 -33.02
N ARG A 20 26.26 -23.59 -32.86
CA ARG A 20 26.25 -22.95 -31.54
C ARG A 20 25.23 -23.67 -30.67
N ARG A 21 25.69 -24.52 -29.75
CA ARG A 21 24.90 -24.88 -28.57
C ARG A 21 24.89 -23.65 -27.66
N HIS A 22 23.71 -23.07 -27.45
CA HIS A 22 23.48 -22.18 -26.32
C HIS A 22 23.82 -22.94 -25.04
N ARG A 23 24.98 -22.63 -24.44
CA ARG A 23 25.20 -22.88 -23.02
C ARG A 23 24.36 -21.82 -22.30
N ALA A 24 23.31 -22.26 -21.64
CA ALA A 24 22.65 -21.46 -20.63
C ALA A 24 23.72 -21.03 -19.61
N SER A 25 23.96 -19.73 -19.52
CA SER A 25 24.76 -19.11 -18.47
C SER A 25 24.04 -19.39 -17.15
N ARG A 26 24.61 -20.25 -16.31
CA ARG A 26 24.14 -20.47 -14.94
C ARG A 26 24.62 -19.28 -14.12
N HIS A 27 23.71 -18.39 -13.71
CA HIS A 27 23.97 -17.49 -12.59
C HIS A 27 23.94 -18.35 -11.31
N HIS A 28 25.11 -18.80 -10.86
CA HIS A 28 25.30 -19.16 -9.46
C HIS A 28 25.65 -17.86 -8.74
N THR A 29 24.93 -17.52 -7.69
CA THR A 29 25.21 -16.40 -6.79
C THR A 29 26.51 -16.71 -6.04
N THR A 30 27.65 -16.47 -6.67
CA THR A 30 28.97 -16.63 -6.06
C THR A 30 29.40 -15.28 -5.53
N ILE A 31 29.61 -15.16 -4.21
CA ILE A 31 30.18 -13.96 -3.58
C ILE A 31 31.49 -13.63 -4.31
N GLN A 32 31.53 -12.48 -4.99
CA GLN A 32 32.73 -12.06 -5.71
C GLN A 32 33.64 -11.33 -4.72
N PHE A 33 34.86 -11.83 -4.53
CA PHE A 33 35.86 -11.18 -3.67
C PHE A 33 36.58 -10.08 -4.46
N GLU A 34 36.35 -8.81 -4.11
CA GLU A 34 37.15 -7.70 -4.66
C GLU A 34 38.55 -7.65 -4.04
N PRO A 35 39.58 -7.18 -4.79
CA PRO A 35 40.89 -6.91 -4.24
C PRO A 35 40.84 -5.64 -3.37
N LEU A 36 40.95 -5.82 -2.05
CA LEU A 36 41.14 -4.72 -1.10
C LEU A 36 42.60 -4.24 -1.16
N GLU A 37 42.84 -3.05 -1.72
CA GLU A 37 44.09 -2.32 -1.47
C GLU A 37 44.09 -1.80 -0.02
N ASP A 38 45.09 -2.26 0.74
CA ASP A 38 45.56 -1.79 2.05
C ASP A 38 44.60 -1.79 3.27
N ARG A 39 44.53 -2.94 3.96
CA ARG A 39 44.63 -2.99 5.44
C ARG A 39 45.43 -4.21 5.92
N ARG A 40 46.41 -3.96 6.78
CA ARG A 40 47.25 -4.98 7.44
C ARG A 40 46.39 -5.88 8.32
N VAL A 41 46.43 -7.17 8.05
CA VAL A 41 45.98 -8.21 8.97
C VAL A 41 46.86 -8.24 10.23
N LEU A 42 46.27 -8.18 11.43
CA LEU A 42 46.65 -8.92 12.66
C LEU A 42 45.74 -8.56 13.88
N SER A 43 44.93 -9.53 14.32
CA SER A 43 44.35 -9.77 15.67
C SER A 43 43.21 -8.91 16.25
N ALA A 44 42.94 -7.67 15.83
CA ALA A 44 41.84 -6.86 16.42
C ALA A 44 40.48 -6.95 15.69
N ASP A 45 40.42 -7.65 14.55
CA ASP A 45 39.31 -7.55 13.58
C ASP A 45 38.34 -8.74 13.57
N TYR A 46 38.58 -9.81 14.34
CA TYR A 46 37.70 -11.00 14.36
C TYR A 46 37.08 -11.20 15.74
N GLN A 47 35.83 -11.66 15.74
CA GLN A 47 35.10 -12.00 16.96
C GLN A 47 35.80 -13.14 17.71
N SER A 48 35.87 -13.05 19.03
CA SER A 48 36.38 -14.14 19.88
C SER A 48 35.46 -15.36 19.80
N LEU A 49 35.94 -16.53 20.26
CA LEU A 49 35.12 -17.73 20.31
C LEU A 49 34.19 -17.73 21.52
N ASP A 50 34.61 -17.10 22.61
CA ASP A 50 33.86 -17.02 23.87
C ASP A 50 33.04 -15.74 23.99
N GLY A 51 32.95 -14.93 22.92
CA GLY A 51 32.16 -13.69 22.87
C GLY A 51 32.78 -12.49 23.60
N THR A 52 33.90 -12.67 24.30
CA THR A 52 34.57 -11.61 25.05
C THR A 52 35.12 -10.51 24.14
N GLY A 53 35.07 -9.27 24.61
CA GLY A 53 35.63 -8.10 23.91
C GLY A 53 34.82 -7.62 22.71
N ASN A 54 33.58 -8.11 22.52
CA ASN A 54 32.66 -7.55 21.53
C ASN A 54 32.34 -6.09 21.88
N ASN A 55 31.78 -5.83 23.06
CA ASN A 55 31.59 -4.47 23.56
C ASN A 55 32.90 -3.93 24.19
N VAL A 56 33.32 -2.73 23.79
CA VAL A 56 34.60 -2.13 24.23
C VAL A 56 34.55 -1.65 25.68
N SER A 57 33.40 -1.13 26.12
CA SER A 57 33.21 -0.59 27.47
C SER A 57 32.83 -1.66 28.50
N ASN A 58 32.17 -2.71 28.05
CA ASN A 58 31.72 -3.84 28.86
C ASN A 58 32.19 -5.17 28.21
N PRO A 59 33.46 -5.56 28.38
CA PRO A 59 34.07 -6.66 27.61
C PRO A 59 33.41 -8.03 27.81
N ASP A 60 32.73 -8.21 28.94
CA ASP A 60 32.07 -9.47 29.31
C ASP A 60 30.62 -9.52 28.78
N TRP A 61 30.07 -8.45 28.20
CA TRP A 61 28.72 -8.51 27.63
C TRP A 61 28.68 -9.48 26.45
N GLY A 62 27.74 -10.43 26.51
CA GLY A 62 27.51 -11.48 25.53
C GLY A 62 28.53 -12.63 25.56
N SER A 63 29.49 -12.63 26.48
CA SER A 63 30.46 -13.72 26.60
C SER A 63 29.89 -14.96 27.28
N THR A 64 30.58 -16.10 27.18
CA THR A 64 30.19 -17.31 27.93
C THR A 64 30.28 -17.11 29.45
N GLY A 65 29.48 -17.86 30.20
CA GLY A 65 29.47 -17.87 31.67
C GLY A 65 28.81 -16.66 32.33
N VAL A 66 28.22 -15.75 31.57
CA VAL A 66 27.57 -14.54 32.09
C VAL A 66 26.15 -14.82 32.54
N GLN A 67 25.68 -14.05 33.52
CA GLN A 67 24.30 -14.15 33.99
C GLN A 67 23.31 -13.78 32.87
N LEU A 68 22.22 -14.55 32.79
CA LEU A 68 21.05 -14.17 31.99
C LEU A 68 20.45 -12.87 32.55
N LEU A 69 19.99 -11.99 31.65
CA LEU A 69 19.28 -10.78 32.05
C LEU A 69 17.91 -11.12 32.62
N ARG A 70 17.40 -10.21 33.44
CA ARG A 70 16.02 -10.22 33.95
C ARG A 70 15.31 -9.01 33.40
N ILE A 71 14.21 -9.24 32.69
CA ILE A 71 13.30 -8.17 32.29
C ILE A 71 12.20 -8.04 33.35
N ALA A 72 11.63 -9.18 33.76
CA ALA A 72 10.71 -9.26 34.88
C ALA A 72 11.44 -9.52 36.21
N ASP A 73 10.79 -9.15 37.31
CA ASP A 73 11.31 -9.44 38.64
C ASP A 73 11.40 -10.96 38.89
N VAL A 74 12.24 -11.35 39.84
CA VAL A 74 12.42 -12.77 40.17
C VAL A 74 11.23 -13.30 40.96
N ASP A 75 10.69 -14.44 40.53
CA ASP A 75 9.61 -15.14 41.26
C ASP A 75 10.12 -16.50 41.78
N TYR A 76 10.85 -16.47 42.89
CA TYR A 76 11.15 -17.67 43.68
C TYR A 76 10.18 -17.74 44.86
N GLY A 77 9.74 -18.94 45.25
CA GLY A 77 8.79 -19.11 46.36
C GLY A 77 9.27 -18.60 47.72
N ASN A 78 10.57 -18.37 47.90
CA ASN A 78 11.14 -17.68 49.07
C ASN A 78 11.85 -16.36 48.75
N GLY A 79 11.73 -15.86 47.52
CA GLY A 79 12.44 -14.69 46.99
C GLY A 79 13.95 -14.89 46.82
N ILE A 80 14.50 -16.09 47.02
CA ILE A 80 15.95 -16.34 46.98
C ILE A 80 16.31 -17.37 45.92
N ALA A 81 15.82 -18.60 46.06
CA ALA A 81 16.24 -19.72 45.22
C ALA A 81 15.27 -20.90 45.21
N THR A 82 14.28 -20.96 46.09
CA THR A 82 13.28 -22.04 46.11
C THR A 82 12.39 -21.89 44.89
N PRO A 83 12.30 -22.90 43.99
CA PRO A 83 11.45 -22.81 42.81
C PRO A 83 10.00 -22.41 43.16
N ALA A 84 9.39 -21.58 42.32
CA ALA A 84 8.00 -21.16 42.49
C ALA A 84 6.99 -22.26 42.12
N GLY A 85 5.70 -22.00 42.40
CA GLY A 85 4.58 -22.84 41.97
C GLY A 85 4.39 -24.13 42.77
N SER A 86 4.81 -24.18 44.03
CA SER A 86 4.53 -25.31 44.93
C SER A 86 3.06 -25.45 45.34
N ASP A 87 2.31 -24.36 45.21
CA ASP A 87 0.89 -24.18 45.43
C ASP A 87 0.06 -24.29 44.13
N ARG A 88 0.72 -24.33 42.96
CA ARG A 88 0.10 -24.48 41.64
C ARG A 88 -0.02 -25.95 41.25
N ALA A 89 -0.84 -26.23 40.24
CA ALA A 89 -0.90 -27.55 39.62
C ALA A 89 0.49 -28.04 39.16
N SER A 90 0.71 -29.36 39.16
CA SER A 90 1.98 -29.91 38.67
C SER A 90 2.14 -29.63 37.17
N ALA A 91 3.38 -29.45 36.71
CA ALA A 91 3.65 -29.19 35.30
C ALA A 91 3.03 -30.25 34.37
N ARG A 92 2.99 -31.52 34.79
CA ARG A 92 2.33 -32.61 34.04
C ARG A 92 0.80 -32.50 34.03
N GLN A 93 0.20 -32.05 35.12
CA GLN A 93 -1.24 -31.78 35.14
C GLN A 93 -1.60 -30.67 34.15
N ILE A 94 -0.81 -29.59 34.09
CA ILE A 94 -1.01 -28.48 33.15
C ILE A 94 -0.80 -28.96 31.71
N SER A 95 0.28 -29.71 31.44
CA SER A 95 0.54 -30.30 30.11
C SER A 95 -0.62 -31.18 29.62
N ASN A 96 -1.22 -31.98 30.49
CA ASN A 96 -2.37 -32.82 30.14
C ASN A 96 -3.64 -32.02 29.84
N ALA A 97 -3.88 -30.92 30.57
CA ALA A 97 -5.11 -30.14 30.45
C ALA A 97 -5.08 -29.13 29.30
N VAL A 98 -3.92 -28.47 29.11
CA VAL A 98 -3.78 -27.34 28.20
C VAL A 98 -3.08 -27.74 26.90
N VAL A 99 -2.05 -28.61 27.01
CA VAL A 99 -1.06 -28.82 25.94
C VAL A 99 -1.31 -30.06 25.08
N SER A 100 -2.30 -30.87 25.42
CA SER A 100 -2.61 -32.07 24.63
C SER A 100 -3.10 -31.73 23.23
N GLN A 101 -2.46 -32.29 22.20
CA GLN A 101 -2.88 -32.17 20.81
C GLN A 101 -3.55 -33.46 20.31
N SER A 102 -4.69 -33.34 19.63
CA SER A 102 -5.39 -34.46 19.00
C SER A 102 -5.33 -34.34 17.48
N GLY A 103 -4.42 -35.08 16.86
CA GLY A 103 -4.17 -34.99 15.41
C GLY A 103 -3.35 -33.75 15.04
N SER A 104 -3.06 -33.55 13.75
CA SER A 104 -2.27 -32.40 13.30
C SER A 104 -3.11 -31.12 13.25
N ILE A 105 -2.51 -30.02 13.69
CA ILE A 105 -3.04 -28.66 13.61
C ILE A 105 -1.95 -27.89 12.86
N PHE A 106 -2.17 -27.61 11.58
CA PHE A 106 -1.15 -26.98 10.74
C PHE A 106 -1.19 -25.47 10.91
N ASN A 107 -0.02 -24.83 10.81
CA ASN A 107 0.07 -23.39 10.87
C ASN A 107 -0.76 -22.71 9.77
N ASP A 108 -1.62 -21.79 10.17
CA ASP A 108 -2.53 -21.02 9.32
C ASP A 108 -1.83 -20.00 8.40
N ARG A 109 -0.59 -19.62 8.74
CA ARG A 109 0.31 -18.82 7.90
C ARG A 109 1.17 -19.64 6.96
N TYR A 110 0.95 -20.95 6.86
CA TYR A 110 1.64 -21.84 5.93
C TYR A 110 3.17 -21.90 6.15
N MET A 111 3.62 -21.75 7.39
CA MET A 111 5.02 -21.92 7.74
C MET A 111 5.46 -23.38 7.57
N SER A 112 6.66 -23.58 7.03
CA SER A 112 7.26 -24.92 6.90
C SER A 112 7.98 -25.35 8.18
N ASP A 113 8.32 -26.63 8.27
CA ASP A 113 9.14 -27.19 9.36
C ASP A 113 10.53 -26.53 9.47
N PHE A 114 11.00 -25.79 8.45
CA PHE A 114 12.24 -25.02 8.57
C PHE A 114 12.16 -23.90 9.62
N VAL A 115 10.97 -23.38 9.94
CA VAL A 115 10.83 -22.33 10.96
C VAL A 115 11.31 -22.84 12.31
N TRP A 116 10.77 -23.97 12.79
CA TRP A 116 11.24 -24.53 14.07
C TRP A 116 12.66 -25.09 13.98
N GLN A 117 13.07 -25.63 12.82
CA GLN A 117 14.41 -26.19 12.67
C GLN A 117 15.48 -25.10 12.71
N TRP A 118 15.26 -23.96 12.05
CA TRP A 118 16.15 -22.81 12.12
C TRP A 118 16.11 -22.18 13.50
N GLY A 119 14.92 -22.01 14.08
CA GLY A 119 14.75 -21.52 15.45
C GLY A 119 15.57 -22.33 16.45
N GLN A 120 15.53 -23.66 16.38
CA GLN A 120 16.36 -24.53 17.23
C GLN A 120 17.86 -24.37 16.93
N PHE A 121 18.26 -24.30 15.66
CA PHE A 121 19.66 -24.15 15.27
C PHE A 121 20.26 -22.80 15.73
N LEU A 122 19.41 -21.76 15.79
CA LEU A 122 19.74 -20.42 16.27
C LEU A 122 19.72 -20.33 17.80
N ASP A 123 18.73 -20.91 18.47
CA ASP A 123 18.66 -21.05 19.94
C ASP A 123 19.97 -21.67 20.47
N HIS A 124 20.44 -22.72 19.79
CA HIS A 124 21.68 -23.38 20.14
C HIS A 124 22.96 -22.58 19.86
N ASP A 125 22.85 -21.45 19.17
CA ASP A 125 23.94 -20.48 18.96
C ASP A 125 24.08 -19.51 20.13
N ILE A 126 22.93 -19.07 20.63
CA ILE A 126 22.82 -17.88 21.49
C ILE A 126 22.57 -18.23 22.96
N ASP A 127 22.02 -19.41 23.27
CA ASP A 127 21.85 -19.82 24.66
C ASP A 127 21.95 -21.32 24.97
N LEU A 128 22.46 -21.57 26.17
CA LEU A 128 22.55 -22.87 26.81
C LEU A 128 22.64 -22.66 28.32
N THR A 129 21.76 -23.32 29.08
CA THR A 129 21.94 -23.43 30.53
C THR A 129 22.13 -24.89 30.90
N ASP A 130 23.33 -25.21 31.38
CA ASP A 130 23.69 -26.56 31.81
C ASP A 130 22.94 -26.99 33.08
N ALA A 131 22.94 -28.29 33.36
CA ALA A 131 22.44 -28.80 34.63
C ALA A 131 23.42 -28.46 35.77
N ALA A 132 22.91 -28.13 36.96
CA ALA A 132 23.73 -27.83 38.11
C ALA A 132 24.68 -28.99 38.46
N SER A 133 25.92 -28.67 38.81
CA SER A 133 26.91 -29.62 39.31
C SER A 133 27.33 -29.26 40.75
N PRO A 134 27.11 -30.14 41.74
CA PRO A 134 26.46 -31.45 41.65
C PRO A 134 24.96 -31.36 41.32
N ALA A 135 24.42 -32.42 40.73
CA ALA A 135 23.01 -32.50 40.30
C ALA A 135 22.04 -32.20 41.45
N GLN A 136 21.12 -31.27 41.22
CA GLN A 136 20.08 -30.86 42.17
C GLN A 136 18.72 -31.36 41.66
N SER A 137 18.20 -32.44 42.25
CA SER A 137 16.93 -33.02 41.79
C SER A 137 15.74 -32.08 42.05
N PHE A 138 14.89 -31.90 41.04
CA PHE A 138 13.65 -31.14 41.08
C PHE A 138 12.57 -31.83 40.22
N PRO A 139 12.12 -33.02 40.62
CA PRO A 139 11.27 -33.86 39.79
C PRO A 139 9.86 -33.28 39.61
N ILE A 140 9.23 -33.61 38.48
CA ILE A 140 7.85 -33.23 38.16
C ILE A 140 6.91 -34.30 38.71
N THR A 141 5.94 -33.88 39.52
CA THR A 141 4.92 -34.80 40.07
C THR A 141 3.94 -35.22 38.98
N VAL A 142 3.76 -36.54 38.81
CA VAL A 142 2.80 -37.12 37.86
C VAL A 142 1.43 -37.28 38.55
N PRO A 143 0.32 -36.82 37.94
CA PRO A 143 -1.02 -37.06 38.47
C PRO A 143 -1.32 -38.55 38.63
N THR A 144 -2.01 -38.93 39.71
CA THR A 144 -2.39 -40.33 39.93
C THR A 144 -3.27 -40.82 38.79
N GLY A 145 -2.88 -41.93 38.16
CA GLY A 145 -3.63 -42.50 37.04
C GLY A 145 -3.36 -41.83 35.69
N ASP A 146 -2.30 -41.01 35.57
CA ASP A 146 -1.84 -40.50 34.29
C ASP A 146 -1.66 -41.66 33.28
N ALA A 147 -2.29 -41.55 32.12
CA ALA A 147 -2.38 -42.64 31.15
C ALA A 147 -1.01 -43.12 30.61
N TYR A 148 0.01 -42.27 30.69
CA TYR A 148 1.34 -42.54 30.14
C TYR A 148 2.35 -42.83 31.24
N PHE A 149 2.43 -41.97 32.26
CA PHE A 149 3.50 -42.01 33.27
C PHE A 149 3.09 -42.69 34.58
N ASP A 150 1.79 -42.85 34.87
CA ASP A 150 1.30 -43.63 36.02
C ASP A 150 0.02 -44.45 35.67
N PRO A 151 0.06 -45.31 34.63
CA PRO A 151 -1.14 -45.99 34.13
C PRO A 151 -1.77 -46.95 35.14
N THR A 152 -1.02 -47.37 36.15
CA THR A 152 -1.49 -48.23 37.25
C THR A 152 -2.02 -47.46 38.45
N GLY A 153 -1.99 -46.12 38.43
CA GLY A 153 -2.53 -45.28 39.49
C GLY A 153 -1.81 -45.43 40.83
N THR A 154 -0.48 -45.53 40.82
CA THR A 154 0.32 -45.66 42.06
C THR A 154 0.35 -44.37 42.88
N GLY A 155 0.23 -43.22 42.23
CA GLY A 155 0.34 -41.90 42.84
C GLY A 155 1.75 -41.54 43.32
N THR A 156 2.77 -42.33 42.97
CA THR A 156 4.16 -42.12 43.41
C THR A 156 5.13 -41.82 42.25
N GLN A 157 4.65 -41.78 41.01
CA GLN A 157 5.52 -41.58 39.84
C GLN A 157 5.91 -40.11 39.69
N THR A 158 7.10 -39.90 39.14
CA THR A 158 7.63 -38.57 38.81
C THR A 158 8.39 -38.60 37.49
N ILE A 159 8.38 -37.50 36.76
CA ILE A 159 9.30 -37.27 35.63
C ILE A 159 10.56 -36.60 36.18
N GLY A 160 11.73 -37.16 35.87
CA GLY A 160 13.01 -36.66 36.40
C GLY A 160 13.38 -35.29 35.81
N LEU A 161 13.89 -34.40 36.65
CA LEU A 161 14.48 -33.13 36.22
C LEU A 161 15.54 -32.72 37.26
N ASN A 162 16.65 -32.14 36.78
CA ASN A 162 17.64 -31.49 37.63
C ASN A 162 17.60 -29.98 37.40
N ARG A 163 17.79 -29.21 38.47
CA ARG A 163 17.89 -27.75 38.42
C ARG A 163 19.08 -27.30 37.58
N SER A 164 18.94 -26.14 36.98
CA SER A 164 19.95 -25.50 36.15
C SER A 164 21.13 -24.98 36.94
N GLU A 165 22.28 -24.93 36.27
CA GLU A 165 23.47 -24.22 36.70
C GLU A 165 23.16 -22.73 36.88
N TYR A 166 23.89 -22.12 37.81
CA TYR A 166 23.68 -20.74 38.23
C TYR A 166 25.00 -20.16 38.71
N ASP A 167 25.08 -18.83 38.76
CA ASP A 167 26.22 -18.14 39.35
C ASP A 167 26.27 -18.45 40.84
N SER A 168 27.34 -19.16 41.25
CA SER A 168 27.58 -19.58 42.63
C SER A 168 27.66 -18.44 43.65
N THR A 169 27.80 -17.19 43.22
CA THR A 169 27.79 -15.99 44.08
C THR A 169 26.39 -15.46 44.36
N THR A 170 25.36 -16.02 43.70
CA THR A 170 23.95 -15.62 43.79
C THR A 170 23.11 -16.65 44.57
N GLY A 171 21.82 -16.37 44.78
CA GLY A 171 20.92 -17.28 45.52
C GLY A 171 21.19 -17.29 47.03
N THR A 172 21.68 -16.17 47.57
CA THR A 172 22.13 -16.05 48.98
C THR A 172 21.16 -15.24 49.85
N SER A 173 20.38 -14.34 49.25
CA SER A 173 19.43 -13.47 49.95
C SER A 173 18.37 -12.92 48.99
N VAL A 174 17.33 -12.27 49.49
CA VAL A 174 16.27 -11.66 48.65
C VAL A 174 16.84 -10.54 47.75
N SER A 175 17.87 -9.83 48.22
CA SER A 175 18.58 -8.82 47.42
C SER A 175 19.63 -9.40 46.47
N ASN A 176 19.89 -10.71 46.54
CA ASN A 176 20.82 -11.43 45.66
C ASN A 176 20.27 -12.83 45.36
N PRO A 177 19.14 -12.89 44.64
CA PRO A 177 18.44 -14.13 44.30
C PRO A 177 19.24 -14.94 43.27
N ARG A 178 18.89 -16.21 43.08
CA ARG A 178 19.62 -17.14 42.21
C ARG A 178 19.51 -16.73 40.75
N GLN A 179 20.65 -16.54 40.08
CA GLN A 179 20.74 -16.17 38.66
C GLN A 179 21.40 -17.26 37.84
N GLN A 180 20.70 -17.75 36.82
CA GLN A 180 21.22 -18.70 35.85
C GLN A 180 22.24 -18.01 34.93
N ILE A 181 23.17 -18.81 34.41
CA ILE A 181 24.22 -18.34 33.49
C ILE A 181 23.98 -18.93 32.10
N ASN A 182 24.43 -18.21 31.08
CA ASN A 182 24.53 -18.73 29.73
C ASN A 182 25.91 -19.39 29.56
N ALA A 183 25.94 -20.69 29.23
CA ALA A 183 27.18 -21.44 29.04
C ALA A 183 27.86 -21.16 27.69
N ILE A 184 27.14 -20.58 26.74
CA ILE A 184 27.63 -20.20 25.41
C ILE A 184 27.53 -18.68 25.19
N THR A 185 27.98 -18.22 24.02
CA THR A 185 27.94 -16.81 23.64
C THR A 185 26.49 -16.37 23.44
N ALA A 186 26.18 -15.11 23.73
CA ALA A 186 24.83 -14.57 23.44
C ALA A 186 24.66 -14.20 21.95
N TRP A 187 25.77 -14.05 21.23
CA TRP A 187 25.81 -13.50 19.89
C TRP A 187 25.32 -14.49 18.85
N ILE A 188 24.72 -13.98 17.77
CA ILE A 188 24.53 -14.76 16.53
C ILE A 188 25.88 -14.81 15.83
N ASP A 189 26.77 -15.68 16.30
CA ASP A 189 28.19 -15.75 15.91
C ASP A 189 28.66 -17.15 15.51
N ALA A 190 27.70 -18.01 15.17
CA ALA A 190 27.93 -19.36 14.69
C ALA A 190 28.74 -20.22 15.69
N SER A 191 28.60 -19.93 16.98
CA SER A 191 29.12 -20.69 18.11
C SER A 191 28.69 -22.16 18.05
N GLN A 192 27.50 -22.45 17.54
CA GLN A 192 27.02 -23.83 17.35
C GLN A 192 27.78 -24.60 16.24
N ILE A 193 28.53 -23.91 15.38
CA ILE A 193 29.43 -24.48 14.37
C ILE A 193 30.87 -24.50 14.85
N TYR A 194 31.35 -23.40 15.45
CA TYR A 194 32.77 -23.18 15.77
C TYR A 194 33.14 -23.51 17.22
N GLY A 195 32.16 -23.59 18.12
CA GLY A 195 32.32 -23.79 19.55
C GLY A 195 32.55 -22.50 20.30
N SER A 196 32.09 -22.45 21.55
CA SER A 196 32.22 -21.28 22.43
C SER A 196 33.50 -21.28 23.28
N ASP A 197 34.42 -22.22 23.01
CA ASP A 197 35.71 -22.34 23.68
C ASP A 197 36.83 -22.76 22.71
N ALA A 198 38.06 -22.35 23.03
CA ALA A 198 39.22 -22.59 22.17
C ALA A 198 39.59 -24.08 22.01
N ALA A 199 39.32 -24.92 23.01
CA ALA A 199 39.66 -26.34 22.95
C ALA A 199 38.73 -27.08 21.99
N ARG A 200 37.41 -26.81 22.08
CA ARG A 200 36.42 -27.37 21.15
C ARG A 200 36.66 -26.87 19.73
N ALA A 201 36.87 -25.57 19.53
CA ALA A 201 37.17 -25.00 18.20
C ALA A 201 38.42 -25.63 17.57
N ALA A 202 39.51 -25.79 18.34
CA ALA A 202 40.71 -26.45 17.86
C ALA A 202 40.48 -27.93 17.52
N ALA A 203 39.63 -28.63 18.27
CA ALA A 203 39.29 -30.03 18.02
C ALA A 203 38.55 -30.20 16.67
N LEU A 204 37.77 -29.21 16.25
CA LEU A 204 37.00 -29.24 15.00
C LEU A 204 37.81 -28.85 13.75
N ARG A 205 38.94 -28.16 13.90
CA ARG A 205 39.75 -27.65 12.76
C ARG A 205 40.75 -28.65 12.21
N THR A 206 41.02 -28.57 10.90
CA THR A 206 42.11 -29.32 10.24
C THR A 206 43.47 -28.65 10.41
N PHE A 207 43.48 -27.33 10.65
CA PHE A 207 44.67 -26.45 10.55
C PHE A 207 45.37 -26.52 9.17
N VAL A 208 44.61 -26.89 8.14
CA VAL A 208 45.05 -26.89 6.75
C VAL A 208 43.96 -26.29 5.86
N GLY A 209 44.31 -25.23 5.12
CA GLY A 209 43.42 -24.57 4.16
C GLY A 209 42.27 -23.79 4.80
N GLY A 210 42.35 -23.50 6.09
CA GLY A 210 41.30 -22.83 6.87
C GLY A 210 40.07 -23.69 7.08
N ARG A 211 40.18 -25.03 7.04
CA ARG A 211 39.02 -25.95 6.97
C ARG A 211 38.61 -26.53 8.33
N LEU A 212 37.32 -26.89 8.42
CA LEU A 212 36.77 -27.77 9.45
C LEU A 212 36.90 -29.24 9.04
N LYS A 213 37.12 -30.11 10.03
CA LYS A 213 37.21 -31.56 9.87
C LYS A 213 35.84 -32.12 9.46
N MET A 214 35.86 -32.95 8.44
CA MET A 214 34.69 -33.72 7.98
C MET A 214 35.14 -35.14 7.61
N THR A 215 34.19 -36.07 7.52
CA THR A 215 34.44 -37.40 6.97
C THR A 215 34.66 -37.34 5.45
N ALA A 216 35.14 -38.43 4.85
CA ALA A 216 35.28 -38.53 3.40
C ALA A 216 33.95 -38.37 2.64
N ASP A 217 32.84 -38.72 3.29
CA ASP A 217 31.48 -38.57 2.74
C ASP A 217 30.87 -37.19 3.03
N ASN A 218 31.70 -36.21 3.43
CA ASN A 218 31.28 -34.85 3.80
C ASN A 218 30.20 -34.82 4.89
N LEU A 219 30.32 -35.67 5.91
CA LEU A 219 29.54 -35.59 7.15
C LEU A 219 30.40 -35.04 8.29
N LEU A 220 29.77 -34.65 9.39
CA LEU A 220 30.48 -34.31 10.62
C LEU A 220 31.36 -35.48 11.10
N ILE A 221 32.46 -35.17 11.80
CA ILE A 221 33.30 -36.20 12.42
C ILE A 221 32.62 -36.78 13.67
N SER A 222 32.95 -38.02 14.02
CA SER A 222 32.42 -38.68 15.21
C SER A 222 33.23 -38.33 16.46
N ASN A 223 32.62 -38.43 17.66
CA ASN A 223 33.21 -38.03 18.93
C ASN A 223 34.31 -38.97 19.46
N THR A 224 35.30 -39.29 18.64
CA THR A 224 36.43 -40.17 19.03
C THR A 224 37.35 -39.53 20.08
N MET A 225 37.19 -38.23 20.32
CA MET A 225 37.95 -37.46 21.31
C MET A 225 37.28 -37.43 22.70
N GLY A 226 36.05 -37.93 22.83
CA GLY A 226 35.33 -37.92 24.11
C GLY A 226 34.97 -36.53 24.61
N LEU A 227 34.70 -35.58 23.71
CA LEU A 227 34.26 -34.23 24.06
C LEU A 227 32.87 -34.28 24.71
N PRO A 228 32.52 -33.31 25.59
CA PRO A 228 31.16 -33.14 26.09
C PRO A 228 30.15 -33.09 24.94
N ASN A 229 29.11 -33.91 25.03
CA ASN A 229 28.09 -34.04 23.99
C ASN A 229 26.82 -34.64 24.61
N ALA A 230 25.66 -34.30 24.06
CA ALA A 230 24.39 -34.95 24.34
C ALA A 230 24.17 -36.13 23.36
N PRO A 231 23.64 -37.26 23.82
CA PRO A 231 23.19 -37.52 25.20
C PRO A 231 24.34 -37.92 26.13
N ASN A 232 25.51 -38.26 25.57
CA ASN A 232 26.73 -38.60 26.29
C ASN A 232 27.96 -38.45 25.38
N THR A 233 29.15 -38.72 25.91
CA THR A 233 30.44 -38.60 25.19
C THR A 233 30.76 -39.78 24.25
N GLY A 234 29.75 -40.53 23.81
CA GLY A 234 29.89 -41.74 22.99
C GLY A 234 30.45 -41.45 21.60
N SER A 235 31.30 -42.35 21.10
CA SER A 235 31.99 -42.20 19.81
C SER A 235 31.11 -42.39 18.58
N GLU A 236 29.89 -42.89 18.75
CA GLU A 236 28.88 -43.04 17.72
C GLU A 236 28.27 -41.70 17.26
N PHE A 237 28.25 -40.72 18.17
CA PHE A 237 27.68 -39.39 17.95
C PHE A 237 28.62 -38.49 17.16
N PHE A 238 28.05 -37.58 16.39
CA PHE A 238 28.77 -36.52 15.70
C PHE A 238 29.21 -35.42 16.67
N ILE A 239 30.19 -34.61 16.27
CA ILE A 239 30.57 -33.39 17.00
C ILE A 239 30.57 -32.18 16.07
N SER A 240 30.10 -31.06 16.61
CA SER A 240 30.22 -29.72 16.05
C SER A 240 30.43 -28.71 17.18
N GLY A 241 30.25 -27.41 16.93
CA GLY A 241 30.44 -26.34 17.92
C GLY A 241 29.57 -26.49 19.17
N ASP A 242 28.29 -26.83 19.03
CA ASP A 242 27.37 -27.03 20.16
C ASP A 242 27.30 -28.49 20.64
N VAL A 243 27.09 -28.68 21.95
CA VAL A 243 27.06 -30.00 22.60
C VAL A 243 25.78 -30.79 22.30
N ARG A 244 24.72 -30.15 21.80
CA ARG A 244 23.43 -30.77 21.49
C ARG A 244 23.29 -31.13 20.01
N THR A 245 24.39 -31.11 19.24
CA THR A 245 24.45 -31.41 17.78
C THR A 245 23.63 -32.65 17.35
N ASN A 246 23.48 -33.66 18.22
CA ASN A 246 22.83 -34.94 17.92
C ASN A 246 21.41 -35.06 18.51
N GLU A 247 20.86 -33.99 19.08
CA GLU A 247 19.55 -34.01 19.75
C GLU A 247 18.49 -34.63 18.85
N ASN A 248 18.34 -34.14 17.63
CA ASN A 248 17.57 -34.78 16.55
C ASN A 248 18.34 -34.74 15.22
N VAL A 249 17.92 -35.58 14.26
CA VAL A 249 18.59 -35.71 12.96
C VAL A 249 18.51 -34.44 12.10
N GLY A 250 17.44 -33.64 12.21
CA GLY A 250 17.32 -32.39 11.47
C GLY A 250 18.36 -31.37 11.95
N LEU A 251 18.55 -31.25 13.26
CA LEU A 251 19.62 -30.44 13.84
C LEU A 251 21.01 -30.90 13.38
N THR A 252 21.29 -32.21 13.40
CA THR A 252 22.54 -32.76 12.86
C THR A 252 22.74 -32.42 11.38
N ALA A 253 21.65 -32.40 10.59
CA ALA A 253 21.70 -32.02 9.19
C ALA A 253 22.08 -30.55 9.02
N MET A 254 21.55 -29.64 9.84
CA MET A 254 21.91 -28.22 9.84
C MET A 254 23.38 -27.98 10.21
N HIS A 255 23.89 -28.60 11.27
CA HIS A 255 25.32 -28.51 11.60
C HIS A 255 26.20 -29.05 10.46
N THR A 256 25.79 -30.16 9.82
CA THR A 256 26.53 -30.70 8.66
C THR A 256 26.52 -29.71 7.49
N LEU A 257 25.37 -29.10 7.20
CA LEU A 257 25.21 -28.12 6.12
C LEU A 257 26.16 -26.94 6.28
N PHE A 258 26.21 -26.31 7.47
CA PHE A 258 27.05 -25.14 7.68
C PHE A 258 28.55 -25.45 7.82
N ASN A 259 28.92 -26.66 8.28
CA ASN A 259 30.32 -27.11 8.18
C ASN A 259 30.76 -27.28 6.71
N ARG A 260 29.84 -27.69 5.82
CA ARG A 260 30.12 -27.72 4.37
C ARG A 260 30.26 -26.31 3.82
N GLU A 261 29.38 -25.39 4.20
CA GLU A 261 29.42 -24.01 3.72
C GLU A 261 30.73 -23.32 4.11
N HIS A 262 31.16 -23.46 5.37
CA HIS A 262 32.47 -22.98 5.81
C HIS A 262 33.60 -23.52 4.93
N ASN A 263 33.63 -24.83 4.68
CA ASN A 263 34.67 -25.46 3.87
C ASN A 263 34.63 -25.02 2.40
N ARG A 264 33.44 -24.80 1.85
CA ARG A 264 33.23 -24.29 0.49
C ARG A 264 33.78 -22.86 0.36
N LEU A 265 33.48 -22.00 1.34
CA LEU A 265 33.99 -20.64 1.42
C LEU A 265 35.50 -20.60 1.62
N ALA A 266 36.04 -21.43 2.51
CA ALA A 266 37.49 -21.56 2.73
C ALA A 266 38.23 -21.92 1.44
N ASP A 267 37.71 -22.88 0.66
CA ASP A 267 38.29 -23.25 -0.64
C ASP A 267 38.22 -22.08 -1.65
N GLN A 268 37.10 -21.37 -1.70
CA GLN A 268 36.91 -20.22 -2.57
C GLN A 268 37.86 -19.06 -2.21
N ILE A 269 38.03 -18.79 -0.92
CA ILE A 269 38.96 -17.78 -0.39
C ILE A 269 40.39 -18.20 -0.70
N ALA A 270 40.78 -19.45 -0.45
CA ALA A 270 42.12 -19.94 -0.77
C ALA A 270 42.45 -19.82 -2.26
N ALA A 271 41.47 -20.06 -3.14
CA ALA A 271 41.64 -19.95 -4.59
C ALA A 271 41.78 -18.49 -5.07
N THR A 272 41.06 -17.55 -4.45
CA THR A 272 41.02 -16.14 -4.87
C THR A 272 42.07 -15.27 -4.15
N LYS A 273 42.43 -15.63 -2.92
CA LYS A 273 43.40 -14.95 -2.05
C LYS A 273 44.52 -15.91 -1.62
N PRO A 274 45.35 -16.44 -2.55
CA PRO A 274 46.35 -17.47 -2.26
C PRO A 274 47.51 -17.01 -1.34
N TRP A 275 47.56 -15.73 -0.98
CA TRP A 275 48.54 -15.18 -0.02
C TRP A 275 48.09 -15.28 1.44
N LEU A 276 46.83 -15.65 1.72
CA LEU A 276 46.35 -15.85 3.08
C LEU A 276 46.85 -17.18 3.65
N ASN A 277 47.16 -17.19 4.95
CA ASN A 277 47.51 -18.42 5.68
C ASN A 277 46.25 -19.15 6.19
N ASP A 278 46.43 -20.35 6.76
CA ASP A 278 45.34 -21.17 7.31
C ASP A 278 44.40 -20.41 8.25
N GLU A 279 44.97 -19.70 9.23
CA GLU A 279 44.21 -18.96 10.23
C GLU A 279 43.40 -17.82 9.60
N GLN A 280 44.01 -17.09 8.68
CA GLN A 280 43.32 -16.01 7.96
C GLN A 280 42.18 -16.54 7.10
N ILE A 281 42.37 -17.67 6.40
CA ILE A 281 41.31 -18.29 5.60
C ILE A 281 40.16 -18.75 6.51
N TYR A 282 40.49 -19.41 7.63
CA TYR A 282 39.50 -19.86 8.61
C TYR A 282 38.66 -18.70 9.16
N GLN A 283 39.28 -17.59 9.56
CA GLN A 283 38.57 -16.45 10.12
C GLN A 283 37.73 -15.71 9.06
N GLU A 284 38.22 -15.59 7.83
CA GLU A 284 37.44 -14.99 6.74
C GLU A 284 36.23 -15.85 6.37
N ALA A 285 36.38 -17.18 6.30
CA ALA A 285 35.27 -18.10 6.07
C ALA A 285 34.27 -18.07 7.23
N ARG A 286 34.74 -18.09 8.48
CA ARG A 286 33.91 -17.94 9.69
C ARG A 286 33.10 -16.64 9.65
N LYS A 287 33.75 -15.52 9.36
CA LYS A 287 33.11 -14.20 9.27
C LYS A 287 31.96 -14.16 8.26
N ILE A 288 32.11 -14.83 7.10
CA ILE A 288 31.06 -14.89 6.07
C ILE A 288 29.91 -15.78 6.54
N VAL A 289 30.19 -16.96 7.11
CA VAL A 289 29.12 -17.84 7.65
C VAL A 289 28.30 -17.14 8.73
N ILE A 290 28.95 -16.39 9.63
CA ILE A 290 28.26 -15.56 10.64
C ILE A 290 27.33 -14.56 9.95
N ALA A 291 27.82 -13.86 8.92
CA ALA A 291 27.02 -12.91 8.18
C ALA A 291 25.83 -13.54 7.45
N GLU A 292 26.00 -14.73 6.85
CA GLU A 292 24.90 -15.47 6.24
C GLU A 292 23.83 -15.85 7.28
N MET A 293 24.23 -16.32 8.46
CA MET A 293 23.30 -16.65 9.54
C MET A 293 22.54 -15.43 10.07
N GLN A 294 23.23 -14.31 10.25
CA GLN A 294 22.63 -13.04 10.66
C GLN A 294 21.62 -12.53 9.61
N ALA A 295 22.00 -12.55 8.33
CA ALA A 295 21.14 -12.14 7.22
C ALA A 295 19.91 -13.05 7.09
N ILE A 296 20.07 -14.38 7.08
CA ILE A 296 18.94 -15.33 7.00
C ILE A 296 17.99 -15.15 8.19
N THR A 297 18.53 -14.91 9.39
CA THR A 297 17.70 -14.71 10.60
C THR A 297 16.80 -13.47 10.47
N PHE A 298 17.36 -12.32 10.07
CA PHE A 298 16.61 -11.06 10.04
C PHE A 298 15.85 -10.81 8.74
N ASN A 299 16.25 -11.43 7.63
CA ASN A 299 15.64 -11.18 6.32
C ASN A 299 14.67 -12.30 5.90
N GLU A 300 14.75 -13.49 6.49
CA GLU A 300 13.82 -14.60 6.20
C GLU A 300 13.09 -15.09 7.46
N PHE A 301 13.81 -15.57 8.48
CA PHE A 301 13.19 -16.27 9.62
C PHE A 301 12.29 -15.37 10.49
N LEU A 302 12.81 -14.23 10.98
CA LEU A 302 12.02 -13.32 11.82
C LEU A 302 10.82 -12.73 11.07
N PRO A 303 10.94 -12.25 9.82
CA PRO A 303 9.79 -11.79 9.05
C PRO A 303 8.73 -12.87 8.85
N THR A 304 9.12 -14.13 8.60
CA THR A 304 8.16 -15.24 8.52
C THR A 304 7.40 -15.43 9.83
N LEU A 305 8.09 -15.46 10.98
CA LEU A 305 7.46 -15.73 12.28
C LEU A 305 6.65 -14.53 12.81
N LEU A 306 7.19 -13.32 12.67
CA LEU A 306 6.69 -12.11 13.34
C LEU A 306 5.87 -11.18 12.43
N GLY A 307 5.84 -11.42 11.12
CA GLY A 307 5.34 -10.43 10.16
C GLY A 307 6.45 -9.49 9.74
N VAL A 308 6.47 -9.14 8.45
CA VAL A 308 7.54 -8.39 7.80
C VAL A 308 7.58 -6.95 8.31
N GLU A 309 6.40 -6.39 8.54
CA GLU A 309 6.12 -5.05 9.05
C GLU A 309 6.60 -4.83 10.49
N ASN A 310 6.75 -5.91 11.27
CA ASN A 310 7.08 -5.83 12.69
C ASN A 310 8.59 -5.87 12.98
N VAL A 311 9.42 -6.27 12.00
CA VAL A 311 10.88 -6.36 12.17
C VAL A 311 11.50 -5.00 11.84
N PRO A 312 12.08 -4.28 12.83
CA PRO A 312 12.58 -2.93 12.61
C PRO A 312 13.81 -2.92 11.70
N ASN A 313 14.01 -1.85 10.94
CA ASN A 313 15.23 -1.64 10.18
C ASN A 313 16.46 -1.48 11.09
N TYR A 314 17.65 -1.79 10.55
CA TYR A 314 18.91 -1.62 11.29
C TYR A 314 19.37 -0.16 11.25
N THR A 315 19.65 0.42 12.43
CA THR A 315 20.02 1.84 12.58
C THR A 315 21.51 2.06 12.89
N GLY A 316 22.30 1.00 12.99
CA GLY A 316 23.73 1.06 13.36
C GLY A 316 24.02 0.49 14.75
N TYR A 317 25.30 0.24 15.01
CA TYR A 317 25.78 -0.33 16.28
C TYR A 317 25.66 0.69 17.43
N ASP A 318 25.05 0.27 18.53
CA ASP A 318 24.93 1.03 19.77
C ASP A 318 25.67 0.33 20.92
N SER A 319 26.83 0.88 21.29
CA SER A 319 27.65 0.36 22.38
C SER A 319 27.01 0.45 23.78
N SER A 320 25.88 1.14 23.94
CA SER A 320 25.14 1.23 25.20
C SER A 320 24.13 0.08 25.39
N VAL A 321 23.83 -0.66 24.33
CA VAL A 321 22.89 -1.79 24.35
C VAL A 321 23.54 -3.01 25.00
N ASN A 322 22.87 -3.59 25.99
CA ASN A 322 23.29 -4.85 26.60
C ASN A 322 22.68 -6.04 25.83
N PRO A 323 23.51 -6.87 25.19
CA PRO A 323 23.10 -7.98 24.34
C PRO A 323 22.74 -9.26 25.09
N ASN A 324 23.06 -9.37 26.39
CA ASN A 324 22.91 -10.61 27.13
C ASN A 324 21.50 -11.20 26.98
N ILE A 325 21.41 -12.52 26.92
CA ILE A 325 20.12 -13.21 26.76
C ILE A 325 19.25 -12.99 27.99
N ALA A 326 18.00 -12.56 27.78
CA ALA A 326 16.98 -12.51 28.82
C ALA A 326 16.57 -13.92 29.24
N ASN A 327 16.39 -14.14 30.54
CA ASN A 327 16.00 -15.44 31.08
C ASN A 327 14.59 -15.84 30.61
N GLU A 328 13.69 -14.87 30.52
CA GLU A 328 12.34 -15.01 29.98
C GLU A 328 12.37 -15.46 28.51
N PHE A 329 13.29 -14.91 27.72
CA PHE A 329 13.48 -15.25 26.32
C PHE A 329 13.91 -16.73 26.15
N SER A 330 15.05 -17.14 26.73
CA SER A 330 15.61 -18.49 26.52
C SER A 330 14.80 -19.58 27.23
N THR A 331 14.16 -19.24 28.35
CA THR A 331 13.47 -20.23 29.18
C THR A 331 11.99 -20.36 28.86
N ALA A 332 11.39 -19.37 28.21
CA ALA A 332 9.99 -19.39 27.82
C ALA A 332 9.75 -18.90 26.38
N LEU A 333 9.99 -17.63 26.06
CA LEU A 333 9.42 -17.01 24.85
C LEU A 333 9.97 -17.60 23.54
N PHE A 334 11.27 -17.92 23.46
CA PHE A 334 11.86 -18.52 22.27
C PHE A 334 11.64 -20.04 22.17
N ARG A 335 11.06 -20.64 23.21
CA ARG A 335 10.57 -22.03 23.19
C ARG A 335 9.24 -22.19 22.46
N VAL A 336 8.78 -21.14 21.78
CA VAL A 336 7.69 -21.18 20.80
C VAL A 336 7.93 -22.24 19.72
N GLY A 337 9.19 -22.53 19.37
CA GLY A 337 9.53 -23.59 18.40
C GLY A 337 9.01 -24.99 18.78
N HIS A 338 8.74 -25.26 20.06
CA HIS A 338 8.27 -26.58 20.50
C HIS A 338 6.83 -26.91 20.08
N THR A 339 5.98 -25.90 19.83
CA THR A 339 4.59 -26.13 19.37
C THR A 339 4.52 -26.42 17.88
N LEU A 340 5.48 -25.90 17.10
CA LEU A 340 5.57 -26.09 15.66
C LEU A 340 5.98 -27.51 15.21
N LEU A 341 6.41 -28.38 16.14
CA LEU A 341 7.02 -29.67 15.83
C LEU A 341 6.05 -30.67 15.18
N SER A 342 6.38 -31.13 13.99
CA SER A 342 5.69 -32.21 13.30
C SER A 342 5.94 -33.59 13.95
N SER A 343 4.91 -34.44 14.01
CA SER A 343 5.02 -35.80 14.59
C SER A 343 5.93 -36.75 13.80
N THR A 344 6.23 -36.41 12.55
CA THR A 344 7.06 -37.16 11.61
C THR A 344 7.89 -36.18 10.80
N LEU A 345 9.16 -36.48 10.59
CA LEU A 345 10.05 -35.76 9.69
C LEU A 345 10.01 -36.42 8.30
N LEU A 346 9.62 -35.66 7.28
CA LEU A 346 9.68 -36.14 5.89
C LEU A 346 11.14 -36.35 5.45
N ARG A 347 11.36 -37.39 4.63
CA ARG A 347 12.64 -37.64 3.95
C ARG A 347 12.40 -37.82 2.46
N LEU A 348 12.64 -36.76 1.70
CA LEU A 348 12.25 -36.64 0.30
C LEU A 348 13.45 -36.55 -0.63
N ASP A 349 13.39 -37.17 -1.81
CA ASP A 349 14.39 -36.94 -2.85
C ASP A 349 14.24 -35.56 -3.50
N ALA A 350 15.13 -35.22 -4.43
CA ALA A 350 15.11 -33.93 -5.14
C ALA A 350 13.85 -33.68 -6.01
N TYR A 351 12.97 -34.68 -6.14
CA TYR A 351 11.71 -34.60 -6.88
C TYR A 351 10.49 -34.66 -5.96
N GLY A 352 10.68 -34.61 -4.63
CA GLY A 352 9.60 -34.65 -3.65
C GLY A 352 9.07 -36.05 -3.33
N ASN A 353 9.73 -37.13 -3.80
CA ASN A 353 9.29 -38.49 -3.49
C ASN A 353 9.93 -38.99 -2.20
N VAL A 354 9.18 -39.75 -1.41
CA VAL A 354 9.71 -40.40 -0.20
C VAL A 354 10.84 -41.37 -0.57
N ILE A 355 11.99 -41.24 0.10
CA ILE A 355 13.15 -42.11 -0.14
C ILE A 355 12.87 -43.56 0.31
N PRO A 356 13.63 -44.57 -0.17
CA PRO A 356 13.41 -45.98 0.19
C PRO A 356 13.44 -46.29 1.70
N GLN A 357 14.15 -45.50 2.49
CA GLN A 357 14.22 -45.60 3.94
C GLN A 357 12.93 -45.15 4.65
N GLY A 358 11.99 -44.50 3.93
CA GLY A 358 10.71 -43.99 4.45
C GLY A 358 10.83 -42.65 5.16
N ASN A 359 9.73 -42.09 5.66
CA ASN A 359 9.77 -40.95 6.58
C ASN A 359 10.16 -41.42 8.00
N LEU A 360 10.58 -40.49 8.87
CA LEU A 360 11.07 -40.82 10.21
C LEU A 360 10.13 -40.23 11.29
N PRO A 361 9.47 -41.05 12.12
CA PRO A 361 8.72 -40.52 13.26
C PRO A 361 9.63 -39.68 14.18
N LEU A 362 9.17 -38.51 14.64
CA LEU A 362 10.00 -37.58 15.41
C LEU A 362 10.57 -38.24 16.69
N LYS A 363 9.77 -39.06 17.38
CA LYS A 363 10.21 -39.82 18.55
C LYS A 363 11.42 -40.74 18.29
N ASP A 364 11.62 -41.19 17.05
CA ASP A 364 12.70 -42.08 16.62
C ASP A 364 13.87 -41.30 15.96
N ALA A 365 13.72 -39.98 15.83
CA ALA A 365 14.71 -39.05 15.31
C ALA A 365 15.72 -38.57 16.36
N PHE A 366 15.38 -38.71 17.65
CA PHE A 366 16.26 -38.24 18.71
C PHE A 366 17.50 -39.11 18.89
N PHE A 367 18.67 -38.50 19.01
CA PHE A 367 19.95 -39.18 19.25
C PHE A 367 20.24 -40.34 18.27
N ASN A 368 19.86 -40.18 17.00
CA ASN A 368 19.94 -41.21 15.97
C ASN A 368 20.91 -40.83 14.82
N PRO A 369 22.23 -40.78 15.06
CA PRO A 369 23.21 -40.42 14.03
C PRO A 369 23.24 -41.41 12.86
N GLN A 370 22.73 -42.64 13.03
CA GLN A 370 22.70 -43.65 11.98
C GLN A 370 21.78 -43.24 10.82
N ALA A 371 20.66 -42.58 11.10
CA ALA A 371 19.74 -42.11 10.06
C ALA A 371 20.42 -41.12 9.08
N ILE A 372 21.34 -40.28 9.57
CA ILE A 372 22.15 -39.38 8.73
C ILE A 372 23.20 -40.15 7.93
N ARG A 373 23.84 -41.16 8.53
CA ARG A 373 24.82 -42.00 7.82
C ARG A 373 24.18 -42.79 6.68
N ASP A 374 22.95 -43.24 6.86
CA ASP A 374 22.23 -44.09 5.90
C ASP A 374 21.66 -43.31 4.70
N ALA A 375 21.25 -42.06 4.91
CA ALA A 375 20.51 -41.28 3.90
C ALA A 375 21.17 -39.95 3.52
N GLY A 376 22.22 -39.51 4.23
CA GLY A 376 22.75 -38.16 4.11
C GLY A 376 21.79 -37.11 4.70
N ILE A 377 22.01 -35.85 4.34
CA ILE A 377 21.25 -34.70 4.87
C ILE A 377 20.20 -34.19 3.88
N ASP A 378 20.43 -34.37 2.57
CA ASP A 378 19.57 -33.84 1.51
C ASP A 378 18.09 -34.23 1.71
N PRO A 379 17.74 -35.49 2.06
CA PRO A 379 16.33 -35.82 2.17
C PRO A 379 15.59 -35.13 3.31
N LEU A 380 16.29 -34.86 4.41
CA LEU A 380 15.72 -34.13 5.55
C LEU A 380 15.55 -32.66 5.20
N LEU A 381 16.55 -32.04 4.56
CA LEU A 381 16.46 -30.63 4.16
C LEU A 381 15.31 -30.41 3.14
N MET A 382 15.13 -31.33 2.19
CA MET A 382 13.97 -31.27 1.29
C MET A 382 12.66 -31.47 2.04
N GLY A 383 12.61 -32.43 2.98
CA GLY A 383 11.45 -32.69 3.82
C GLY A 383 11.02 -31.47 4.64
N LEU A 384 11.96 -30.82 5.32
CA LEU A 384 11.73 -29.63 6.13
C LEU A 384 11.16 -28.47 5.31
N SER A 385 11.63 -28.27 4.07
CA SER A 385 11.07 -27.24 3.17
C SER A 385 9.70 -27.58 2.58
N SER A 386 9.31 -28.85 2.62
CA SER A 386 8.09 -29.33 1.95
C SER A 386 6.95 -29.67 2.92
N GLN A 387 7.22 -29.64 4.23
CA GLN A 387 6.28 -30.04 5.25
C GLN A 387 5.78 -28.80 5.98
N LEU A 388 4.46 -28.61 6.03
CA LEU A 388 3.82 -27.64 6.89
C LEU A 388 4.11 -27.96 8.36
N SER A 389 4.55 -26.95 9.09
CA SER A 389 4.71 -27.01 10.55
C SER A 389 3.36 -27.10 11.26
N GLN A 390 3.40 -27.52 12.53
CA GLN A 390 2.23 -27.38 13.40
C GLN A 390 1.99 -25.90 13.77
N GLU A 391 0.85 -25.59 14.37
CA GLU A 391 0.50 -24.23 14.75
C GLU A 391 1.35 -23.69 15.93
N VAL A 392 1.49 -22.36 16.00
CA VAL A 392 1.90 -21.68 17.21
C VAL A 392 0.69 -21.55 18.13
N ASP A 393 0.52 -22.52 19.02
CA ASP A 393 -0.55 -22.51 20.01
C ASP A 393 -0.07 -23.17 21.31
N ASN A 394 -1.00 -23.45 22.23
CA ASN A 394 -0.67 -24.18 23.44
C ASN A 394 -0.51 -25.69 23.21
N GLN A 395 -0.69 -26.25 22.03
CA GLN A 395 -0.82 -27.69 21.80
C GLN A 395 0.45 -28.28 21.21
N ILE A 396 0.86 -29.46 21.71
CA ILE A 396 2.08 -30.11 21.24
C ILE A 396 1.85 -31.58 20.93
N VAL A 397 2.46 -32.05 19.85
CA VAL A 397 2.42 -33.44 19.41
C VAL A 397 2.95 -34.40 20.48
N ASP A 398 2.32 -35.57 20.56
CA ASP A 398 2.67 -36.61 21.53
C ASP A 398 4.14 -37.08 21.44
N ALA A 399 4.77 -36.96 20.26
CA ALA A 399 6.17 -37.36 20.05
C ALA A 399 7.14 -36.69 21.04
N VAL A 400 6.85 -35.46 21.47
CA VAL A 400 7.65 -34.73 22.48
C VAL A 400 6.90 -34.49 23.78
N ARG A 401 5.56 -34.49 23.77
CA ARG A 401 4.75 -34.34 24.99
C ARG A 401 4.68 -35.62 25.84
N ASN A 402 4.80 -36.81 25.23
CA ASN A 402 4.70 -38.09 25.94
C ASN A 402 5.88 -39.04 25.68
N PHE A 403 6.63 -38.83 24.60
CA PHE A 403 7.65 -39.78 24.13
C PHE A 403 9.03 -39.14 23.92
N LEU A 404 9.30 -37.96 24.50
CA LEU A 404 10.59 -37.29 24.35
C LEU A 404 11.70 -38.21 24.88
N PHE A 405 12.66 -38.53 24.02
CA PHE A 405 13.78 -39.44 24.29
C PHE A 405 13.42 -40.88 24.67
N GLY A 406 12.18 -41.32 24.39
CA GLY A 406 11.75 -42.71 24.55
C GLY A 406 10.40 -42.86 25.25
N PRO A 407 9.95 -44.10 25.48
CA PRO A 407 8.64 -44.34 26.09
C PRO A 407 8.61 -44.00 27.59
N PRO A 408 7.43 -43.59 28.11
CA PRO A 408 7.19 -43.42 29.54
C PRO A 408 7.65 -44.63 30.36
N GLY A 409 8.28 -44.39 31.51
CA GLY A 409 8.80 -45.44 32.39
C GLY A 409 10.12 -46.10 31.93
N ALA A 410 10.60 -45.81 30.72
CA ALA A 410 11.91 -46.24 30.21
C ALA A 410 12.93 -45.09 30.09
N GLY A 411 12.66 -43.95 30.74
CA GLY A 411 13.47 -42.74 30.65
C GLY A 411 12.92 -41.67 29.70
N GLY A 412 11.72 -41.87 29.13
CA GLY A 412 11.02 -40.85 28.35
C GLY A 412 10.51 -39.67 29.19
N PHE A 413 10.34 -38.52 28.56
CA PHE A 413 9.91 -37.26 29.18
C PHE A 413 8.69 -36.64 28.50
N ASP A 414 8.18 -35.58 29.13
CA ASP A 414 7.21 -34.64 28.58
C ASP A 414 7.85 -33.26 28.44
N LEU A 415 8.09 -32.81 27.21
CA LEU A 415 8.76 -31.54 26.91
C LEU A 415 8.01 -30.32 27.48
N ALA A 416 6.68 -30.31 27.40
CA ALA A 416 5.87 -29.19 27.91
C ALA A 416 5.99 -29.11 29.44
N SER A 417 5.94 -30.27 30.11
CA SER A 417 6.17 -30.33 31.56
C SER A 417 7.58 -29.87 31.94
N LEU A 418 8.60 -30.21 31.13
CA LEU A 418 9.96 -29.74 31.35
C LEU A 418 10.08 -28.22 31.18
N ASN A 419 9.39 -27.61 30.20
CA ASN A 419 9.39 -26.16 29.99
C ASN A 419 8.79 -25.41 31.18
N ILE A 420 7.60 -25.82 31.62
CA ILE A 420 6.91 -25.22 32.77
C ILE A 420 7.77 -25.36 34.03
N GLN A 421 8.27 -26.56 34.31
CA GLN A 421 9.09 -26.82 35.49
C GLN A 421 10.44 -26.08 35.43
N ARG A 422 11.02 -25.89 34.23
CA ARG A 422 12.24 -25.11 34.03
C ARG A 422 12.00 -23.62 34.28
N GLY A 423 10.87 -23.07 33.87
CA GLY A 423 10.48 -21.69 34.21
C GLY A 423 10.43 -21.48 35.73
N ARG A 424 9.81 -22.41 36.46
CA ARG A 424 9.77 -22.40 37.94
C ARG A 424 11.15 -22.55 38.57
N ASP A 425 12.03 -23.37 37.99
CA ASP A 425 13.43 -23.55 38.42
C ASP A 425 14.25 -22.26 38.24
N HIS A 426 13.99 -21.54 37.16
CA HIS A 426 14.63 -20.27 36.82
C HIS A 426 14.01 -19.09 37.56
N GLY A 427 12.91 -19.28 38.31
CA GLY A 427 12.21 -18.20 38.99
C GLY A 427 11.73 -17.13 38.02
N LEU A 428 11.16 -17.55 36.88
CA LEU A 428 10.48 -16.64 35.97
C LEU A 428 9.19 -16.15 36.63
N ALA A 429 8.90 -14.85 36.47
CA ALA A 429 7.64 -14.27 36.84
C ALA A 429 6.45 -14.93 36.13
N GLY A 430 5.26 -14.75 36.71
CA GLY A 430 4.00 -15.17 36.07
C GLY A 430 3.75 -14.40 34.76
N TYR A 431 2.78 -14.89 33.99
CA TYR A 431 2.39 -14.31 32.71
C TYR A 431 2.09 -12.80 32.78
N ASN A 432 1.21 -12.38 33.69
CA ASN A 432 0.80 -10.97 33.82
C ASN A 432 1.95 -10.04 34.28
N GLU A 433 2.75 -10.49 35.25
CA GLU A 433 3.89 -9.71 35.73
C GLU A 433 4.94 -9.55 34.63
N THR A 434 5.14 -10.58 33.81
CA THR A 434 6.02 -10.48 32.65
C THR A 434 5.46 -9.55 31.59
N ARG A 435 4.15 -9.58 31.30
CA ARG A 435 3.51 -8.59 30.40
C ARG A 435 3.81 -7.16 30.81
N VAL A 436 3.61 -6.85 32.09
CA VAL A 436 3.89 -5.52 32.65
C VAL A 436 5.37 -5.15 32.52
N ALA A 437 6.28 -6.09 32.79
CA ALA A 437 7.72 -5.85 32.67
C ALA A 437 8.17 -5.53 31.23
N TYR A 438 7.49 -6.10 30.23
CA TYR A 438 7.69 -5.79 28.82
C TYR A 438 6.89 -4.56 28.32
N GLY A 439 6.19 -3.86 29.22
CA GLY A 439 5.44 -2.64 28.89
C GLY A 439 4.03 -2.89 28.35
N LEU A 440 3.52 -4.12 28.42
CA LEU A 440 2.18 -4.49 28.00
C LEU A 440 1.17 -4.37 29.14
N ALA A 441 -0.11 -4.19 28.82
CA ALA A 441 -1.18 -4.20 29.82
C ALA A 441 -1.37 -5.61 30.39
N PRO A 442 -1.54 -5.76 31.73
CA PRO A 442 -1.94 -7.03 32.31
C PRO A 442 -3.37 -7.36 31.89
N VAL A 443 -3.68 -8.64 31.76
CA VAL A 443 -5.05 -9.11 31.50
C VAL A 443 -5.80 -9.38 32.81
N SER A 444 -7.12 -9.26 32.77
CA SER A 444 -8.00 -9.48 33.93
C SER A 444 -8.81 -10.77 33.87
N SER A 445 -8.85 -11.43 32.71
CA SER A 445 -9.64 -12.63 32.47
C SER A 445 -9.06 -13.51 31.36
N PHE A 446 -9.39 -14.80 31.34
CA PHE A 446 -8.93 -15.72 30.29
C PHE A 446 -9.39 -15.31 28.89
N SER A 447 -10.54 -14.63 28.76
CA SER A 447 -11.05 -14.12 27.49
C SER A 447 -10.28 -12.94 26.92
N GLU A 448 -9.49 -12.25 27.74
CA GLU A 448 -8.54 -11.23 27.27
C GLU A 448 -7.22 -11.84 26.78
N ILE A 449 -6.97 -13.12 27.06
CA ILE A 449 -5.80 -13.85 26.56
C ILE A 449 -6.11 -14.44 25.18
N SER A 450 -7.21 -15.20 25.06
CA SER A 450 -7.61 -15.83 23.81
C SER A 450 -9.09 -15.66 23.52
N SER A 451 -9.43 -15.44 22.25
CA SER A 451 -10.79 -15.48 21.74
C SER A 451 -11.36 -16.90 21.64
N ASP A 452 -10.54 -17.97 21.67
CA ASP A 452 -11.03 -19.36 21.64
C ASP A 452 -11.59 -19.79 23.01
N PRO A 453 -12.91 -20.05 23.13
CA PRO A 453 -13.52 -20.50 24.38
C PRO A 453 -12.95 -21.83 24.90
N THR A 454 -12.38 -22.66 24.02
CA THR A 454 -11.74 -23.93 24.38
C THR A 454 -10.44 -23.70 25.12
N VAL A 455 -9.59 -22.79 24.63
CA VAL A 455 -8.34 -22.39 25.29
C VAL A 455 -8.66 -21.79 26.67
N GLN A 456 -9.63 -20.88 26.73
CA GLN A 456 -10.11 -20.28 27.98
C GLN A 456 -10.52 -21.34 29.01
N GLN A 457 -11.32 -22.33 28.61
CA GLN A 457 -11.78 -23.41 29.49
C GLN A 457 -10.64 -24.31 29.97
N ARG A 458 -9.67 -24.62 29.09
CA ARG A 458 -8.51 -25.45 29.46
C ARG A 458 -7.64 -24.74 30.50
N LEU A 459 -7.36 -23.45 30.32
CA LEU A 459 -6.59 -22.65 31.28
C LEU A 459 -7.31 -22.60 32.64
N ALA A 460 -8.60 -22.27 32.64
CA ALA A 460 -9.42 -22.20 33.85
C ALA A 460 -9.58 -23.54 34.59
N SER A 461 -9.24 -24.67 33.95
CA SER A 461 -9.29 -25.99 34.60
C SER A 461 -8.09 -26.28 35.51
N VAL A 462 -6.99 -25.52 35.36
CA VAL A 462 -5.74 -25.73 36.11
C VAL A 462 -5.19 -24.47 36.78
N TYR A 463 -5.71 -23.29 36.44
CA TYR A 463 -5.37 -22.01 37.08
C TYR A 463 -6.62 -21.34 37.65
N ASP A 464 -6.54 -20.93 38.92
CA ASP A 464 -7.63 -20.20 39.60
C ASP A 464 -7.68 -18.72 39.19
N SER A 465 -6.52 -18.14 38.86
CA SER A 465 -6.35 -16.75 38.39
C SER A 465 -5.43 -16.69 37.17
N VAL A 466 -5.60 -15.65 36.34
CA VAL A 466 -4.67 -15.33 35.24
C VAL A 466 -3.28 -14.94 35.72
N ASP A 467 -3.16 -14.48 36.97
CA ASP A 467 -1.87 -14.14 37.59
C ASP A 467 -1.03 -15.38 37.96
N ASP A 468 -1.66 -16.55 38.08
CA ASP A 468 -0.99 -17.81 38.45
C ASP A 468 -0.39 -18.54 37.24
N ILE A 469 -0.67 -18.07 36.01
CA ILE A 469 -0.27 -18.73 34.78
C ILE A 469 1.25 -18.69 34.62
N ASP A 470 1.87 -19.87 34.46
CA ASP A 470 3.29 -19.97 34.12
C ASP A 470 3.55 -19.29 32.76
N LEU A 471 4.60 -18.46 32.68
CA LEU A 471 4.87 -17.58 31.53
C LEU A 471 4.75 -18.27 30.17
N TRP A 472 5.40 -19.42 29.97
CA TRP A 472 5.38 -20.14 28.69
C TRP A 472 3.96 -20.56 28.27
N VAL A 473 3.10 -20.90 29.24
CA VAL A 473 1.71 -21.32 28.97
C VAL A 473 0.85 -20.10 28.60
N GLY A 474 0.97 -19.01 29.34
CA GLY A 474 0.20 -17.79 29.07
C GLY A 474 0.60 -17.14 27.75
N ALA A 475 1.90 -17.05 27.48
CA ALA A 475 2.42 -16.44 26.25
C ALA A 475 1.98 -17.19 24.97
N LEU A 476 1.92 -18.52 25.01
CA LEU A 476 1.41 -19.35 23.89
C LEU A 476 -0.11 -19.33 23.74
N ALA A 477 -0.83 -18.86 24.75
CA ALA A 477 -2.29 -18.79 24.74
C ALA A 477 -2.82 -17.51 24.12
N GLU A 478 -1.97 -16.51 23.90
CA GLU A 478 -2.38 -15.25 23.30
C GLU A 478 -2.83 -15.45 21.85
N ASP A 479 -3.93 -14.78 21.49
CA ASP A 479 -4.30 -14.66 20.08
C ASP A 479 -3.15 -14.01 19.30
N HIS A 480 -2.95 -14.45 18.06
CA HIS A 480 -1.86 -13.93 17.23
C HIS A 480 -2.08 -12.46 16.91
N VAL A 481 -0.99 -11.69 16.93
CA VAL A 481 -1.00 -10.33 16.40
C VAL A 481 -1.20 -10.42 14.88
N THR A 482 -2.08 -9.57 14.34
CA THR A 482 -2.34 -9.48 12.90
C THR A 482 -1.03 -9.44 12.10
N GLY A 483 -0.92 -10.31 11.08
CA GLY A 483 0.26 -10.40 10.22
C GLY A 483 1.43 -11.21 10.81
N SER A 484 1.33 -11.67 12.05
CA SER A 484 2.32 -12.52 12.73
C SER A 484 1.78 -13.93 13.01
N SER A 485 2.64 -14.85 13.45
CA SER A 485 2.22 -16.18 13.96
C SER A 485 2.34 -16.28 15.49
N VAL A 486 2.38 -15.16 16.21
CA VAL A 486 2.66 -15.14 17.65
C VAL A 486 1.79 -14.12 18.39
N GLY A 487 1.54 -14.34 19.67
CA GLY A 487 0.90 -13.36 20.54
C GLY A 487 1.77 -12.14 20.86
N GLU A 488 1.15 -11.10 21.40
CA GLU A 488 1.75 -9.80 21.72
C GLU A 488 2.99 -9.91 22.63
N LEU A 489 2.97 -10.77 23.65
CA LEU A 489 4.08 -10.95 24.59
C LEU A 489 5.26 -11.68 23.94
N ILE A 490 4.99 -12.73 23.17
CA ILE A 490 6.05 -13.44 22.42
C ILE A 490 6.66 -12.47 21.41
N MET A 491 5.84 -11.76 20.63
CA MET A 491 6.31 -10.77 19.66
C MET A 491 7.22 -9.72 20.31
N THR A 492 6.75 -9.11 21.40
CA THR A 492 7.49 -8.08 22.14
C THR A 492 8.81 -8.61 22.70
N GLY A 493 8.79 -9.80 23.29
CA GLY A 493 9.99 -10.41 23.87
C GLY A 493 11.02 -10.84 22.84
N LEU A 494 10.58 -11.40 21.70
CA LEU A 494 11.47 -11.78 20.60
C LEU A 494 12.07 -10.54 19.95
N LEU A 495 11.27 -9.52 19.62
CA LEU A 495 11.78 -8.25 19.06
C LEU A 495 12.75 -7.56 20.03
N ASN A 496 12.45 -7.52 21.33
CA ASN A 496 13.36 -6.98 22.32
C ASN A 496 14.71 -7.71 22.32
N GLN A 497 14.72 -9.04 22.35
CA GLN A 497 15.98 -9.80 22.40
C GLN A 497 16.76 -9.67 21.09
N PHE A 498 16.13 -9.94 19.94
CA PHE A 498 16.81 -9.93 18.65
C PHE A 498 17.33 -8.55 18.29
N THR A 499 16.58 -7.47 18.55
CA THR A 499 17.08 -6.11 18.33
C THR A 499 18.30 -5.82 19.21
N ARG A 500 18.34 -6.27 20.47
CA ARG A 500 19.55 -6.10 21.32
C ARG A 500 20.74 -6.90 20.81
N LEU A 501 20.51 -8.12 20.31
CA LEU A 501 21.56 -8.94 19.69
C LEU A 501 22.14 -8.28 18.43
N ARG A 502 21.29 -7.65 17.62
CA ARG A 502 21.70 -6.94 16.42
C ARG A 502 22.41 -5.63 16.72
N ASP A 503 21.77 -4.75 17.47
CA ASP A 503 22.22 -3.37 17.67
C ASP A 503 23.40 -3.30 18.65
N GLY A 504 23.49 -4.25 19.59
CA GLY A 504 24.60 -4.39 20.52
C GLY A 504 25.82 -5.13 19.97
N ASP A 505 25.75 -5.70 18.76
CA ASP A 505 26.85 -6.47 18.17
C ASP A 505 27.76 -5.60 17.28
N ARG A 506 28.99 -5.38 17.74
CA ARG A 506 30.02 -4.67 16.97
C ARG A 506 30.40 -5.42 15.68
N TYR A 507 30.19 -6.74 15.66
CA TYR A 507 30.47 -7.63 14.54
C TYR A 507 29.24 -7.94 13.66
N TRP A 508 28.11 -7.24 13.87
CA TRP A 508 26.95 -7.31 12.99
C TRP A 508 27.34 -7.12 11.53
N TYR A 509 26.82 -7.96 10.63
CA TYR A 509 27.35 -8.09 9.27
C TYR A 509 27.30 -6.79 8.46
N GLU A 510 26.30 -5.92 8.68
CA GLU A 510 26.22 -4.63 7.99
C GLU A 510 27.30 -3.64 8.43
N ASN A 511 27.93 -3.85 9.60
CA ASN A 511 29.13 -3.12 10.03
C ASN A 511 30.42 -3.71 9.47
N GLN A 512 30.36 -4.95 8.98
CA GLN A 512 31.50 -5.76 8.60
C GLN A 512 31.76 -5.81 7.09
N PHE A 513 30.73 -5.53 6.29
CA PHE A 513 30.73 -5.60 4.83
C PHE A 513 30.12 -4.33 4.23
N SER A 514 30.46 -4.02 2.98
CA SER A 514 29.96 -2.84 2.26
C SER A 514 29.90 -3.09 0.75
N GLY A 515 29.16 -2.26 0.02
CA GLY A 515 29.08 -2.34 -1.45
C GLY A 515 28.47 -3.67 -1.91
N GLN A 516 28.97 -4.22 -3.03
CA GLN A 516 28.39 -5.42 -3.65
C GLN A 516 28.36 -6.64 -2.72
N GLN A 517 29.33 -6.79 -1.83
CA GLN A 517 29.35 -7.93 -0.89
C GLN A 517 28.23 -7.84 0.14
N LEU A 518 27.92 -6.63 0.63
CA LEU A 518 26.80 -6.42 1.54
C LEU A 518 25.47 -6.73 0.85
N GLU A 519 25.29 -6.25 -0.38
CA GLU A 519 24.07 -6.53 -1.15
C GLU A 519 23.90 -8.03 -1.46
N GLN A 520 25.00 -8.74 -1.72
CA GLN A 520 24.97 -10.20 -1.87
C GLN A 520 24.56 -10.92 -0.58
N LEU A 521 25.07 -10.49 0.58
CA LEU A 521 24.72 -11.07 1.88
C LEU A 521 23.26 -10.79 2.22
N ARG A 522 22.76 -9.56 2.01
CA ARG A 522 21.35 -9.20 2.20
C ARG A 522 20.41 -10.08 1.38
N ALA A 523 20.81 -10.43 0.15
CA ALA A 523 20.06 -11.28 -0.75
C ALA A 523 20.28 -12.79 -0.55
N THR A 524 21.17 -13.21 0.36
CA THR A 524 21.47 -14.62 0.57
C THR A 524 20.35 -15.29 1.36
N THR A 525 19.79 -16.36 0.80
CA THR A 525 18.72 -17.15 1.40
C THR A 525 19.23 -18.46 2.00
N LEU A 526 18.48 -19.08 2.92
CA LEU A 526 18.81 -20.44 3.38
C LEU A 526 18.78 -21.45 2.21
N ALA A 527 17.90 -21.23 1.23
CA ALA A 527 17.85 -22.02 0.01
C ALA A 527 19.17 -21.96 -0.79
N ASP A 528 19.83 -20.79 -0.85
CA ASP A 528 21.14 -20.64 -1.49
C ASP A 528 22.20 -21.47 -0.79
N VAL A 529 22.27 -21.41 0.54
CA VAL A 529 23.21 -22.22 1.34
C VAL A 529 22.96 -23.71 1.12
N ILE A 530 21.69 -24.15 1.10
CA ILE A 530 21.35 -25.55 0.83
C ILE A 530 21.79 -25.94 -0.59
N ARG A 531 21.46 -25.15 -1.61
CA ARG A 531 21.83 -25.42 -3.01
C ARG A 531 23.34 -25.48 -3.21
N ASN A 532 24.10 -24.66 -2.49
CA ASN A 532 25.56 -24.60 -2.59
C ASN A 532 26.27 -25.82 -1.96
N ASN A 533 25.60 -26.54 -1.05
CA ASN A 533 26.22 -27.59 -0.22
C ASN A 533 25.56 -28.98 -0.32
N THR A 534 24.58 -29.13 -1.22
CA THR A 534 23.81 -30.36 -1.40
C THR A 534 23.60 -30.68 -2.88
N THR A 535 22.95 -31.81 -3.17
CA THR A 535 22.53 -32.17 -4.53
C THR A 535 21.18 -31.56 -4.92
N LEU A 536 20.52 -30.83 -4.01
CA LEU A 536 19.18 -30.28 -4.17
C LEU A 536 19.16 -28.98 -5.00
N THR A 537 19.56 -29.05 -6.27
CA THR A 537 19.72 -27.84 -7.10
C THR A 537 18.42 -27.13 -7.48
N ASN A 538 17.26 -27.78 -7.30
CA ASN A 538 15.94 -27.27 -7.69
C ASN A 538 15.12 -26.75 -6.49
N MET A 539 15.74 -26.59 -5.31
CA MET A 539 15.06 -26.05 -4.14
C MET A 539 14.62 -24.60 -4.41
N ARG A 540 13.36 -24.30 -4.11
CA ARG A 540 12.76 -22.97 -4.21
C ARG A 540 13.36 -22.04 -3.15
N ASN A 541 13.42 -20.74 -3.45
CA ASN A 541 13.72 -19.72 -2.43
C ASN A 541 12.53 -19.60 -1.45
N GLY A 542 12.78 -19.08 -0.24
CA GLY A 542 11.74 -18.95 0.79
C GLY A 542 11.38 -20.28 1.45
N VAL A 543 12.39 -21.03 1.92
CA VAL A 543 12.19 -22.38 2.49
C VAL A 543 11.41 -22.40 3.79
N PHE A 544 11.18 -21.24 4.41
CA PHE A 544 10.39 -21.06 5.64
C PHE A 544 8.88 -21.07 5.41
N MET A 545 8.43 -20.97 4.16
CA MET A 545 7.02 -21.05 3.79
C MET A 545 6.78 -22.31 2.96
N ASP A 546 5.57 -22.86 3.05
CA ASP A 546 5.15 -23.97 2.21
C ASP A 546 5.17 -23.57 0.72
N ALA A 547 5.45 -24.56 -0.13
CA ALA A 547 5.55 -24.33 -1.56
C ALA A 547 4.25 -23.83 -2.19
N SER A 548 3.10 -23.98 -1.54
CA SER A 548 1.81 -23.45 -2.00
C SER A 548 1.62 -21.94 -1.76
N VAL A 549 2.55 -21.27 -1.07
CA VAL A 549 2.51 -19.82 -0.89
C VAL A 549 3.19 -19.13 -2.05
N PHE A 550 2.48 -18.25 -2.77
CA PHE A 550 3.09 -17.27 -3.66
C PHE A 550 3.57 -16.09 -2.82
N GLN A 551 4.88 -15.88 -2.74
CA GLN A 551 5.47 -14.86 -1.89
C GLN A 551 6.40 -13.95 -2.69
N TYR A 552 6.29 -12.64 -2.45
CA TYR A 552 7.25 -11.66 -2.92
C TYR A 552 7.45 -10.56 -1.87
N HIS A 553 8.70 -10.23 -1.58
CA HIS A 553 9.06 -9.09 -0.76
C HIS A 553 9.90 -8.14 -1.61
N ALA A 554 9.45 -6.90 -1.74
CA ALA A 554 10.20 -5.88 -2.46
C ALA A 554 11.54 -5.62 -1.77
N THR A 555 12.52 -5.21 -2.56
CA THR A 555 13.86 -4.91 -2.04
C THR A 555 13.81 -3.59 -1.29
N ALA A 556 14.44 -3.52 -0.11
CA ALA A 556 14.47 -2.30 0.69
C ALA A 556 14.99 -1.10 -0.13
N GLY A 557 14.24 0.01 -0.07
CA GLY A 557 14.57 1.27 -0.76
C GLY A 557 14.34 1.29 -2.27
N THR A 558 13.66 0.29 -2.84
CA THR A 558 13.24 0.29 -4.25
C THR A 558 11.72 0.21 -4.34
N PRO A 559 11.04 1.27 -4.82
CA PRO A 559 9.59 1.28 -5.04
C PRO A 559 9.13 0.07 -5.85
N LEU A 560 8.12 -0.62 -5.36
CA LEU A 560 7.42 -1.68 -6.06
C LEU A 560 6.31 -1.05 -6.90
N ASN A 561 6.51 -0.96 -8.22
CA ASN A 561 5.43 -0.68 -9.17
C ASN A 561 5.16 -1.93 -10.00
N ALA A 562 4.14 -2.70 -9.64
CA ALA A 562 3.93 -4.03 -10.21
C ALA A 562 2.46 -4.39 -10.44
N THR A 563 2.26 -5.38 -11.32
CA THR A 563 0.96 -5.98 -11.60
C THR A 563 0.97 -7.45 -11.22
N LEU A 564 0.01 -7.87 -10.39
CA LEU A 564 -0.30 -9.26 -10.09
C LEU A 564 -1.45 -9.76 -10.98
N ARG A 565 -1.20 -10.82 -11.75
CA ARG A 565 -2.21 -11.38 -12.66
C ARG A 565 -2.08 -12.89 -12.85
N ALA A 566 -3.22 -13.57 -12.82
CA ALA A 566 -3.34 -14.96 -13.28
C ALA A 566 -3.64 -15.01 -14.78
N ALA A 567 -2.76 -15.64 -15.57
CA ALA A 567 -2.96 -15.84 -17.01
C ALA A 567 -2.25 -17.10 -17.51
N ASN A 568 -2.90 -17.86 -18.41
CA ASN A 568 -2.34 -19.06 -19.03
C ASN A 568 -1.86 -20.13 -18.02
N GLY A 569 -2.53 -20.25 -16.88
CA GLY A 569 -2.19 -21.18 -15.80
C GLY A 569 -1.05 -20.72 -14.88
N TRP A 570 -0.52 -19.50 -15.08
CA TRP A 570 0.52 -18.90 -14.25
C TRP A 570 -0.02 -17.69 -13.49
N LEU A 571 0.29 -17.62 -12.20
CA LEU A 571 0.25 -16.39 -11.43
C LEU A 571 1.58 -15.67 -11.61
N ARG A 572 1.55 -14.38 -11.98
CA ARG A 572 2.76 -13.58 -12.20
C ARG A 572 2.67 -12.23 -11.53
N LEU A 573 3.76 -11.84 -10.88
CA LEU A 573 4.03 -10.47 -10.48
C LEU A 573 5.02 -9.88 -11.49
N THR A 574 4.61 -8.82 -12.18
CA THR A 574 5.40 -8.18 -13.24
C THR A 574 5.65 -6.74 -12.87
N ASP A 575 6.91 -6.31 -12.93
CA ASP A 575 7.30 -4.92 -12.75
C ASP A 575 6.79 -4.07 -13.92
N ASN A 576 6.04 -3.02 -13.64
CA ASN A 576 5.38 -2.18 -14.65
C ASN A 576 6.36 -1.25 -15.37
N VAL A 577 7.52 -0.96 -14.77
CA VAL A 577 8.54 -0.06 -15.33
C VAL A 577 9.43 -0.81 -16.32
N THR A 578 9.89 -2.00 -15.94
CA THR A 578 10.86 -2.80 -16.69
C THR A 578 10.20 -3.90 -17.53
N GLY A 579 8.96 -4.28 -17.22
CA GLY A 579 8.26 -5.42 -17.79
C GLY A 579 8.82 -6.78 -17.33
N SER A 580 9.70 -6.80 -16.33
CA SER A 580 10.35 -8.01 -15.85
C SER A 580 9.42 -8.80 -14.93
N VAL A 581 9.42 -10.14 -15.04
CA VAL A 581 8.71 -11.00 -14.09
C VAL A 581 9.53 -11.06 -12.80
N LEU A 582 8.97 -10.50 -11.73
CA LEU A 582 9.56 -10.48 -10.40
C LEU A 582 9.37 -11.82 -9.69
N ALA A 583 8.17 -12.40 -9.80
CA ALA A 583 7.83 -13.72 -9.28
C ALA A 583 6.77 -14.40 -10.15
N GLN A 584 6.80 -15.74 -10.23
CA GLN A 584 5.76 -16.52 -10.90
C GLN A 584 5.59 -17.92 -10.30
N GLN A 585 4.37 -18.43 -10.32
CA GLN A 585 4.03 -19.79 -9.88
C GLN A 585 2.84 -20.33 -10.69
N LEU A 586 2.67 -21.65 -10.75
CA LEU A 586 1.47 -22.24 -11.36
C LEU A 586 0.26 -21.96 -10.47
N VAL A 587 -0.84 -21.45 -11.04
CA VAL A 587 -2.07 -21.13 -10.28
C VAL A 587 -2.59 -22.34 -9.53
N ALA A 588 -2.49 -23.54 -10.11
CA ALA A 588 -2.95 -24.78 -9.49
C ALA A 588 -2.16 -25.20 -8.24
N GLU A 589 -0.99 -24.60 -7.99
CA GLU A 589 -0.15 -24.86 -6.83
C GLU A 589 -0.31 -23.78 -5.75
N VAL A 590 -0.94 -22.64 -6.05
CA VAL A 590 -1.05 -21.50 -5.13
C VAL A 590 -2.26 -21.67 -4.23
N GLN A 591 -2.04 -21.74 -2.93
CA GLN A 591 -3.09 -21.70 -1.91
C GLN A 591 -3.12 -20.37 -1.17
N LYS A 592 -2.02 -19.63 -1.07
CA LYS A 592 -1.95 -18.32 -0.41
C LYS A 592 -1.09 -17.35 -1.21
N ILE A 593 -1.44 -16.07 -1.24
CA ILE A 593 -0.64 -15.02 -1.87
C ILE A 593 -0.21 -14.03 -0.79
N VAL A 594 1.09 -13.74 -0.72
CA VAL A 594 1.67 -12.75 0.21
C VAL A 594 2.60 -11.83 -0.59
N ILE A 595 2.28 -10.54 -0.62
CA ILE A 595 3.14 -9.53 -1.26
C ILE A 595 3.42 -8.43 -0.24
N SER A 596 4.69 -8.12 -0.05
CA SER A 596 5.11 -7.00 0.79
C SER A 596 5.86 -5.96 -0.02
N GLY A 597 5.49 -4.71 0.19
CA GLY A 597 6.13 -3.51 -0.29
C GLY A 597 7.52 -3.27 0.30
N SER A 598 8.17 -2.24 -0.24
CA SER A 598 9.42 -1.65 0.20
C SER A 598 9.15 -0.57 1.25
N ALA A 599 10.19 0.13 1.73
CA ALA A 599 10.05 1.31 2.59
C ALA A 599 10.01 2.59 1.74
N SER A 600 9.35 2.54 0.59
CA SER A 600 9.22 3.63 -0.38
C SER A 600 7.84 3.53 -1.00
N ASP A 601 7.36 4.61 -1.61
CA ASP A 601 6.00 4.65 -2.18
C ASP A 601 5.77 3.52 -3.19
N ASP A 602 4.94 2.55 -2.82
CA ASP A 602 4.66 1.38 -3.64
C ASP A 602 3.29 1.48 -4.32
N TRP A 603 3.17 0.88 -5.51
CA TRP A 603 1.94 0.77 -6.26
C TRP A 603 1.73 -0.64 -6.82
N LEU A 604 0.67 -1.31 -6.35
CA LEU A 604 0.33 -2.66 -6.78
C LEU A 604 -1.03 -2.70 -7.49
N THR A 605 -1.04 -3.14 -8.75
CA THR A 605 -2.28 -3.47 -9.46
C THR A 605 -2.59 -4.96 -9.32
N VAL A 606 -3.79 -5.32 -8.86
CA VAL A 606 -4.24 -6.70 -8.67
C VAL A 606 -5.46 -6.98 -9.55
N TYR A 607 -5.30 -7.93 -10.48
CA TYR A 607 -6.43 -8.46 -11.24
C TYR A 607 -7.06 -9.62 -10.47
N VAL A 608 -8.31 -9.47 -10.03
CA VAL A 608 -9.01 -10.52 -9.25
C VAL A 608 -9.40 -11.72 -10.12
N ALA A 609 -9.53 -11.51 -11.43
CA ALA A 609 -9.86 -12.54 -12.40
C ALA A 609 -8.90 -13.75 -12.33
N GLY A 610 -9.45 -14.93 -12.01
CA GLY A 610 -8.71 -16.19 -11.97
C GLY A 610 -7.86 -16.39 -10.70
N LEU A 611 -7.96 -15.48 -9.73
CA LEU A 611 -7.45 -15.70 -8.37
C LEU A 611 -8.51 -16.44 -7.56
N SER A 612 -8.12 -17.56 -6.95
CA SER A 612 -8.93 -18.26 -5.96
C SER A 612 -8.04 -19.01 -4.95
N PRO A 613 -7.08 -18.32 -4.29
CA PRO A 613 -6.26 -18.93 -3.25
C PRO A 613 -7.14 -19.24 -2.02
N THR A 614 -7.18 -20.51 -1.60
CA THR A 614 -8.00 -20.95 -0.46
C THR A 614 -7.56 -20.36 0.89
N GLY A 615 -6.29 -19.98 1.00
CA GLY A 615 -5.66 -19.33 2.15
C GLY A 615 -5.64 -17.80 2.06
N GLY A 616 -6.34 -17.21 1.08
CA GLY A 616 -6.50 -15.76 0.93
C GLY A 616 -5.30 -15.04 0.31
N ILE A 617 -5.41 -13.72 0.27
CA ILE A 617 -4.41 -12.79 -0.26
C ILE A 617 -4.03 -11.82 0.86
N GLU A 618 -2.74 -11.62 1.10
CA GLU A 618 -2.21 -10.65 2.06
C GLU A 618 -1.28 -9.69 1.34
N LEU A 619 -1.60 -8.40 1.43
CA LEU A 619 -0.84 -7.31 0.83
C LEU A 619 -0.40 -6.38 1.95
N HIS A 620 0.92 -6.16 2.04
CA HIS A 620 1.52 -5.39 3.12
C HIS A 620 2.28 -4.22 2.52
N GLY A 621 1.87 -2.99 2.81
CA GLY A 621 2.72 -1.81 2.62
C GLY A 621 3.79 -1.71 3.71
N ARG A 622 4.58 -0.64 3.71
CA ARG A 622 5.49 -0.27 4.81
C ARG A 622 5.53 1.26 4.99
N GLU A 623 6.71 1.81 5.30
CA GLU A 623 6.93 3.26 5.32
C GLU A 623 6.85 3.81 3.89
N GLY A 624 6.05 4.83 3.66
CA GLY A 624 5.85 5.41 2.33
C GLY A 624 4.39 5.81 2.15
N TRP A 625 4.04 6.22 0.94
CA TRP A 625 2.65 6.23 0.48
C TRP A 625 2.38 5.01 -0.37
N ASP A 626 1.61 4.07 0.15
CA ASP A 626 1.36 2.77 -0.50
C ASP A 626 -0.06 2.66 -1.04
N GLY A 627 -0.14 2.42 -2.35
CA GLY A 627 -1.39 2.36 -3.09
C GLY A 627 -1.65 1.00 -3.74
N ILE A 628 -2.91 0.57 -3.72
CA ILE A 628 -3.34 -0.69 -4.34
C ILE A 628 -4.53 -0.42 -5.26
N LYS A 629 -4.43 -0.87 -6.51
CA LYS A 629 -5.56 -0.86 -7.46
C LYS A 629 -6.08 -2.27 -7.68
N PHE A 630 -7.36 -2.49 -7.36
CA PHE A 630 -8.09 -3.71 -7.68
C PHE A 630 -8.87 -3.52 -8.96
N LEU A 631 -8.70 -4.47 -9.88
CA LEU A 631 -9.42 -4.52 -11.15
C LEU A 631 -10.35 -5.74 -11.14
N GLY A 632 -11.63 -5.46 -11.29
CA GLY A 632 -12.72 -6.40 -11.54
C GLY A 632 -12.58 -7.10 -12.90
N THR A 633 -13.68 -7.67 -13.35
CA THR A 633 -13.75 -8.59 -14.47
C THR A 633 -14.58 -7.97 -15.60
N SER A 634 -15.30 -8.79 -16.35
CA SER A 634 -16.21 -8.32 -17.40
C SER A 634 -17.61 -8.88 -17.15
N ALA A 635 -17.89 -9.17 -15.89
CA ALA A 635 -19.10 -9.78 -15.38
C ALA A 635 -19.40 -9.09 -14.05
N ASP A 636 -20.67 -9.13 -13.64
CA ASP A 636 -21.15 -8.58 -12.37
C ASP A 636 -20.26 -9.03 -11.20
N ASP A 637 -19.56 -8.07 -10.61
CA ASP A 637 -18.61 -8.23 -9.54
C ASP A 637 -19.16 -7.68 -8.22
N VAL A 638 -18.63 -8.20 -7.11
CA VAL A 638 -18.92 -7.70 -5.77
C VAL A 638 -17.60 -7.39 -5.08
N ILE A 639 -17.40 -6.13 -4.71
CA ILE A 639 -16.22 -5.61 -4.02
C ILE A 639 -16.64 -4.88 -2.74
N ASP A 640 -16.57 -5.59 -1.61
CA ASP A 640 -16.90 -5.02 -0.29
C ASP A 640 -15.63 -4.74 0.51
N ILE A 641 -15.47 -3.50 0.98
CA ILE A 641 -14.37 -3.06 1.83
C ILE A 641 -14.86 -2.99 3.28
N VAL A 642 -14.24 -3.76 4.17
CA VAL A 642 -14.62 -3.90 5.58
C VAL A 642 -13.40 -3.67 6.46
N GLY A 643 -13.12 -2.39 6.76
CA GLY A 643 -11.88 -2.02 7.45
C GLY A 643 -10.67 -2.39 6.60
N ASP A 644 -9.78 -3.23 7.13
CA ASP A 644 -8.56 -3.66 6.43
C ASP A 644 -8.75 -4.90 5.55
N LEU A 645 -10.00 -5.32 5.33
CA LEU A 645 -10.35 -6.47 4.50
C LEU A 645 -11.11 -6.02 3.26
N ILE A 646 -10.79 -6.64 2.12
CA ILE A 646 -11.52 -6.49 0.87
C ILE A 646 -12.05 -7.85 0.44
N HIS A 647 -13.37 -7.95 0.26
CA HIS A 647 -14.02 -9.12 -0.29
C HIS A 647 -14.33 -8.85 -1.77
N ALA A 648 -13.55 -9.44 -2.66
CA ALA A 648 -13.69 -9.26 -4.10
C ALA A 648 -13.93 -10.61 -4.79
N ASN A 649 -15.12 -10.81 -5.35
CA ASN A 649 -15.51 -12.00 -6.13
C ASN A 649 -15.22 -13.34 -5.42
N GLY A 650 -15.50 -13.38 -4.11
CA GLY A 650 -15.29 -14.56 -3.25
C GLY A 650 -13.86 -14.72 -2.73
N ASN A 651 -12.95 -13.81 -3.04
CA ASN A 651 -11.63 -13.74 -2.42
C ASN A 651 -11.65 -12.77 -1.23
N THR A 652 -10.99 -13.14 -0.13
CA THR A 652 -10.68 -12.23 0.97
C THR A 652 -9.23 -11.77 0.82
N ILE A 653 -9.06 -10.45 0.72
CA ILE A 653 -7.76 -9.77 0.65
C ILE A 653 -7.60 -9.00 1.95
N ARG A 654 -6.49 -9.22 2.66
CA ARG A 654 -6.12 -8.45 3.84
C ARG A 654 -5.05 -7.43 3.47
N LEU A 655 -5.28 -6.21 3.89
CA LEU A 655 -4.35 -5.09 3.74
C LEU A 655 -3.72 -4.77 5.09
N THR A 656 -2.46 -4.34 5.07
CA THR A 656 -1.79 -3.76 6.25
C THR A 656 -0.89 -2.64 5.77
N GLN A 657 -0.77 -1.58 6.58
CA GLN A 657 0.09 -0.43 6.28
C GLN A 657 -0.13 0.11 4.85
N THR A 658 -1.39 0.17 4.41
CA THR A 658 -1.78 0.72 3.11
C THR A 658 -2.35 2.12 3.34
N ASP A 659 -2.07 3.05 2.43
CA ASP A 659 -2.55 4.44 2.53
C ASP A 659 -3.71 4.72 1.58
N TYR A 660 -3.76 4.02 0.45
CA TYR A 660 -4.75 4.25 -0.60
C TYR A 660 -5.20 2.98 -1.30
N VAL A 661 -6.50 2.87 -1.53
CA VAL A 661 -7.13 1.80 -2.30
C VAL A 661 -7.97 2.37 -3.42
N GLU A 662 -7.76 1.85 -4.62
CA GLU A 662 -8.64 2.05 -5.77
C GLU A 662 -9.33 0.73 -6.11
N ALA A 663 -10.65 0.72 -6.14
CA ALA A 663 -11.44 -0.44 -6.58
C ALA A 663 -12.22 -0.08 -7.84
N ASP A 664 -12.08 -0.90 -8.87
CA ASP A 664 -12.61 -0.67 -10.22
C ASP A 664 -13.36 -1.93 -10.65
N GLY A 665 -14.70 -1.87 -10.75
CA GLY A 665 -15.57 -2.99 -11.14
C GLY A 665 -15.38 -3.43 -12.59
N ALA A 666 -14.95 -2.48 -13.42
CA ALA A 666 -14.62 -2.60 -14.83
C ALA A 666 -15.82 -2.72 -15.77
N ALA A 667 -16.43 -3.89 -15.95
CA ALA A 667 -17.60 -4.02 -16.82
C ALA A 667 -18.53 -5.09 -16.27
N GLY A 668 -19.84 -4.83 -16.32
CA GLY A 668 -20.84 -5.63 -15.64
C GLY A 668 -21.68 -4.74 -14.73
N ASN A 669 -22.78 -5.27 -14.18
CA ASN A 669 -23.54 -4.52 -13.17
C ASN A 669 -22.94 -4.83 -11.81
N ASP A 670 -22.04 -3.96 -11.34
CA ASP A 670 -21.17 -4.24 -10.22
C ASP A 670 -21.74 -3.68 -8.90
N HIS A 671 -21.27 -4.25 -7.79
CA HIS A 671 -21.55 -3.76 -6.44
C HIS A 671 -20.24 -3.43 -5.74
N LEU A 672 -20.04 -2.16 -5.39
CA LEU A 672 -18.88 -1.67 -4.66
C LEU A 672 -19.33 -0.98 -3.38
N ALA A 673 -18.83 -1.39 -2.22
CA ALA A 673 -19.28 -0.82 -0.95
C ALA A 673 -18.20 -0.75 0.13
N ILE A 674 -18.14 0.38 0.84
CA ILE A 674 -17.36 0.53 2.08
C ILE A 674 -18.31 0.31 3.27
N LEU A 675 -18.17 -0.85 3.92
CA LEU A 675 -19.07 -1.31 4.97
C LEU A 675 -18.57 -1.02 6.40
N ALA A 676 -17.30 -0.63 6.53
CA ALA A 676 -16.71 -0.22 7.80
C ALA A 676 -15.56 0.76 7.56
N ASN A 677 -15.32 1.64 8.54
CA ASN A 677 -14.25 2.64 8.46
C ASN A 677 -12.89 1.99 8.19
N THR A 678 -12.17 2.55 7.23
CA THR A 678 -10.84 2.11 6.80
C THR A 678 -9.76 3.00 7.45
N THR A 679 -8.51 2.53 7.46
CA THR A 679 -7.36 3.37 7.82
C THR A 679 -6.71 4.06 6.61
N PHE A 680 -7.20 3.78 5.41
CA PHE A 680 -6.72 4.27 4.12
C PHE A 680 -7.82 5.01 3.36
N ALA A 681 -7.42 5.93 2.49
CA ALA A 681 -8.35 6.59 1.57
C ALA A 681 -8.80 5.62 0.47
N VAL A 682 -10.05 5.77 0.00
CA VAL A 682 -10.64 4.89 -1.01
C VAL A 682 -11.20 5.70 -2.17
N SER A 683 -10.99 5.19 -3.39
CA SER A 683 -11.79 5.59 -4.56
C SER A 683 -12.47 4.36 -5.17
N LEU A 684 -13.76 4.49 -5.46
CA LEU A 684 -14.57 3.45 -6.08
C LEU A 684 -14.95 3.86 -7.51
N PHE A 685 -14.75 2.96 -8.46
CA PHE A 685 -15.09 3.11 -9.87
C PHE A 685 -16.02 1.95 -10.25
N GLY A 686 -17.27 2.25 -10.63
CA GLY A 686 -18.24 1.26 -11.10
C GLY A 686 -17.72 0.59 -12.37
N GLY A 687 -17.50 1.39 -13.41
CA GLY A 687 -16.95 0.91 -14.65
C GLY A 687 -17.91 1.17 -15.79
N ALA A 688 -18.45 0.12 -16.39
CA ALA A 688 -19.41 0.20 -17.48
C ALA A 688 -20.58 -0.74 -17.21
N ASP A 689 -21.76 -0.38 -17.72
CA ASP A 689 -23.07 -0.97 -17.34
C ASP A 689 -23.55 -0.40 -15.99
N ASN A 690 -24.60 -0.95 -15.37
CA ASN A 690 -25.31 -0.26 -14.28
C ASN A 690 -24.81 -0.70 -12.90
N ASP A 691 -24.16 0.19 -12.17
CA ASP A 691 -23.44 -0.13 -10.95
C ASP A 691 -24.13 0.36 -9.68
N ASN A 692 -23.80 -0.26 -8.54
CA ASN A 692 -24.23 0.20 -7.22
C ASN A 692 -23.01 0.48 -6.34
N ILE A 693 -22.82 1.74 -5.95
CA ILE A 693 -21.63 2.23 -5.24
C ILE A 693 -22.02 2.86 -3.90
N PHE A 694 -21.35 2.49 -2.80
CA PHE A 694 -21.61 3.00 -1.45
C PHE A 694 -20.31 3.46 -0.75
N GLY A 695 -20.16 4.75 -0.44
CA GLY A 695 -18.94 5.41 0.09
C GLY A 695 -18.72 5.24 1.60
N GLY A 696 -19.76 5.24 2.41
CA GLY A 696 -19.66 4.92 3.83
C GLY A 696 -19.63 6.17 4.72
N ASN A 697 -18.57 6.36 5.53
CA ASN A 697 -18.54 7.40 6.58
C ASN A 697 -17.36 8.38 6.47
N GLN A 698 -16.57 8.33 5.39
CA GLN A 698 -15.37 9.15 5.23
C GLN A 698 -15.56 10.11 4.05
N ASN A 699 -14.51 10.85 3.67
CA ASN A 699 -14.58 11.68 2.47
C ASN A 699 -14.19 10.80 1.28
N ASP A 700 -15.17 10.38 0.51
CA ASP A 700 -15.02 9.33 -0.50
C ASP A 700 -15.00 9.92 -1.92
N ARG A 701 -14.39 9.19 -2.86
CA ARG A 701 -14.40 9.55 -4.29
C ARG A 701 -15.06 8.43 -5.07
N LEU A 702 -16.24 8.70 -5.61
CA LEU A 702 -17.13 7.71 -6.21
C LEU A 702 -17.39 8.06 -7.68
N PHE A 703 -17.20 7.11 -8.57
CA PHE A 703 -17.34 7.29 -10.01
C PHE A 703 -18.19 6.15 -10.59
N GLY A 704 -19.34 6.45 -11.20
CA GLY A 704 -20.20 5.45 -11.85
C GLY A 704 -19.58 4.97 -13.16
N GLY A 705 -19.45 5.89 -14.12
CA GLY A 705 -18.96 5.60 -15.46
C GLY A 705 -20.12 5.58 -16.47
N PRO A 706 -20.02 4.85 -17.59
CA PRO A 706 -21.16 4.69 -18.49
C PRO A 706 -22.13 3.63 -17.96
N GLY A 707 -23.38 3.99 -17.72
CA GLY A 707 -24.34 3.16 -17.01
C GLY A 707 -25.52 3.97 -16.51
N ASN A 708 -26.54 3.30 -16.00
CA ASN A 708 -27.51 3.96 -15.12
C ASN A 708 -27.17 3.51 -13.70
N ASP A 709 -26.39 4.33 -12.99
CA ASP A 709 -25.71 3.96 -11.76
C ASP A 709 -26.47 4.44 -10.53
N LEU A 710 -26.32 3.73 -9.41
CA LEU A 710 -26.76 4.15 -8.09
C LEU A 710 -25.53 4.41 -7.22
N ILE A 711 -25.32 5.67 -6.83
CA ILE A 711 -24.18 6.07 -6.00
C ILE A 711 -24.66 6.74 -4.72
N VAL A 712 -24.19 6.27 -3.57
CA VAL A 712 -24.49 6.84 -2.25
C VAL A 712 -23.18 7.17 -1.54
N GLY A 713 -22.91 8.46 -1.29
CA GLY A 713 -21.76 8.98 -0.55
C GLY A 713 -21.76 8.51 0.89
N GLY A 714 -22.72 8.99 1.69
CA GLY A 714 -22.94 8.56 3.06
C GLY A 714 -22.68 9.68 4.06
N LEU A 715 -21.71 9.54 4.96
CA LEU A 715 -21.25 10.65 5.80
C LEU A 715 -19.87 11.09 5.33
N GLY A 716 -19.55 12.37 5.46
CA GLY A 716 -18.28 12.94 5.02
C GLY A 716 -18.51 13.90 3.88
N ASN A 717 -17.44 14.56 3.43
CA ASN A 717 -17.52 15.45 2.26
C ASN A 717 -17.10 14.64 1.03
N ASP A 718 -18.08 14.20 0.26
CA ASP A 718 -17.90 13.26 -0.82
C ASP A 718 -17.76 13.94 -2.18
N TYR A 719 -17.01 13.29 -3.08
CA TYR A 719 -16.97 13.64 -4.50
C TYR A 719 -17.64 12.51 -5.28
N ILE A 720 -18.74 12.81 -5.97
CA ILE A 720 -19.56 11.85 -6.72
C ILE A 720 -19.62 12.28 -8.19
N ASP A 721 -19.35 11.36 -9.11
CA ASP A 721 -19.46 11.55 -10.57
C ASP A 721 -20.24 10.38 -11.17
N GLY A 722 -21.47 10.63 -11.62
CA GLY A 722 -22.38 9.65 -12.24
C GLY A 722 -21.79 9.09 -13.52
N GLY A 723 -21.66 9.94 -14.54
CA GLY A 723 -20.83 9.64 -15.71
C GLY A 723 -21.58 9.75 -17.03
N ILE A 724 -22.15 8.67 -17.55
CA ILE A 724 -23.00 8.75 -18.74
C ILE A 724 -24.16 7.77 -18.55
N GLY A 725 -25.39 8.26 -18.62
CA GLY A 725 -26.62 7.49 -18.50
C GLY A 725 -27.51 8.09 -17.41
N ASP A 726 -28.67 7.48 -17.14
CA ASP A 726 -29.63 8.05 -16.19
C ASP A 726 -29.29 7.59 -14.76
N ASP A 727 -28.61 8.42 -13.98
CA ASP A 727 -28.01 8.06 -12.69
C ASP A 727 -28.86 8.48 -11.47
N GLU A 728 -28.70 7.77 -10.34
CA GLU A 728 -29.25 8.12 -9.02
C GLU A 728 -28.09 8.37 -8.04
N LEU A 729 -27.86 9.64 -7.69
CA LEU A 729 -26.71 10.10 -6.91
C LEU A 729 -27.18 10.73 -5.60
N VAL A 730 -26.69 10.23 -4.47
CA VAL A 730 -27.03 10.70 -3.11
C VAL A 730 -25.75 11.06 -2.37
N GLY A 731 -25.57 12.34 -2.01
CA GLY A 731 -24.45 12.85 -1.21
C GLY A 731 -24.50 12.34 0.22
N GLY A 732 -25.52 12.75 0.97
CA GLY A 732 -25.82 12.23 2.30
C GLY A 732 -25.59 13.29 3.38
N SER A 733 -24.50 13.21 4.14
CA SER A 733 -24.21 14.20 5.20
C SER A 733 -22.80 14.73 5.09
N GLY A 734 -22.65 15.99 4.75
CA GLY A 734 -21.37 16.66 4.61
C GLY A 734 -21.46 17.85 3.68
N ALA A 735 -20.35 18.29 3.12
CA ALA A 735 -20.38 19.24 2.01
C ALA A 735 -19.91 18.48 0.77
N ASP A 736 -20.87 18.01 -0.01
CA ASP A 736 -20.68 17.06 -1.10
C ASP A 736 -20.57 17.78 -2.45
N GLU A 737 -19.82 17.20 -3.37
CA GLU A 737 -19.67 17.68 -4.75
C GLU A 737 -20.16 16.58 -5.70
N ILE A 738 -21.31 16.80 -6.34
CA ILE A 738 -22.04 15.77 -7.10
C ILE A 738 -22.18 16.21 -8.56
N TYR A 739 -21.74 15.36 -9.49
CA TYR A 739 -21.86 15.55 -10.93
C TYR A 739 -22.70 14.45 -11.57
N GLY A 740 -23.83 14.79 -12.20
CA GLY A 740 -24.65 13.85 -12.99
C GLY A 740 -23.98 13.44 -14.30
N ARG A 741 -23.56 14.46 -15.06
CA ARG A 741 -22.99 14.44 -16.41
C ARG A 741 -24.07 14.32 -17.51
N ASP A 742 -23.94 13.38 -18.45
CA ASP A 742 -24.84 13.25 -19.59
C ASP A 742 -25.92 12.18 -19.26
N GLY A 743 -27.21 12.53 -19.28
CA GLY A 743 -28.30 11.59 -18.98
C GLY A 743 -29.39 12.25 -18.13
N ASN A 744 -30.50 11.57 -17.85
CA ASN A 744 -31.56 12.13 -17.00
C ASN A 744 -31.34 11.71 -15.55
N ASP A 745 -30.67 12.57 -14.79
CA ASP A 745 -30.10 12.20 -13.50
C ASP A 745 -30.97 12.63 -12.31
N GLN A 746 -30.84 11.93 -11.19
CA GLN A 746 -31.42 12.29 -9.90
C GLN A 746 -30.29 12.56 -8.90
N LEU A 747 -30.09 13.82 -8.51
CA LEU A 747 -29.07 14.25 -7.56
C LEU A 747 -29.72 14.71 -6.25
N LEU A 748 -29.29 14.14 -5.12
CA LEU A 748 -29.74 14.48 -3.77
C LEU A 748 -28.54 14.88 -2.90
N GLY A 749 -28.45 16.14 -2.47
CA GLY A 749 -27.41 16.63 -1.55
C GLY A 749 -27.62 16.16 -0.10
N ASP A 750 -28.89 16.10 0.32
CA ASP A 750 -29.33 15.73 1.67
C ASP A 750 -28.93 16.74 2.76
N VAL A 751 -27.85 16.54 3.53
CA VAL A 751 -27.52 17.39 4.68
C VAL A 751 -26.13 18.00 4.54
N GLY A 752 -26.10 19.32 4.40
CA GLY A 752 -24.94 20.18 4.54
C GLY A 752 -24.88 21.16 3.38
N ASN A 753 -23.69 21.54 2.93
CA ASN A 753 -23.58 22.59 1.92
C ASN A 753 -23.04 21.96 0.63
N ASP A 754 -23.96 21.62 -0.26
CA ASP A 754 -23.66 20.69 -1.35
C ASP A 754 -23.62 21.42 -2.70
N ASP A 755 -22.69 21.01 -3.56
CA ASP A 755 -22.54 21.49 -4.93
C ASP A 755 -23.02 20.39 -5.91
N LEU A 756 -24.21 20.58 -6.50
CA LEU A 756 -24.87 19.65 -7.43
C LEU A 756 -24.84 20.21 -8.86
N TYR A 757 -24.24 19.46 -9.79
CA TYR A 757 -24.18 19.79 -11.21
C TYR A 757 -24.73 18.63 -12.04
N ALA A 758 -25.96 18.74 -12.58
CA ALA A 758 -26.54 17.63 -13.33
C ALA A 758 -25.94 17.54 -14.73
N GLY A 759 -26.17 18.49 -15.64
CA GLY A 759 -25.50 18.51 -16.95
C GLY A 759 -26.49 18.52 -18.11
N PRO A 760 -26.24 17.80 -19.21
CA PRO A 760 -27.25 17.62 -20.25
C PRO A 760 -28.22 16.47 -19.94
N GLY A 761 -29.53 16.76 -19.87
CA GLY A 761 -30.55 15.80 -19.51
C GLY A 761 -31.82 16.46 -19.00
N ASP A 762 -32.90 15.69 -18.80
CA ASP A 762 -34.06 16.14 -18.03
C ASP A 762 -33.86 15.69 -16.56
N ASP A 763 -33.23 16.55 -15.74
CA ASP A 763 -32.66 16.16 -14.44
C ASP A 763 -33.54 16.50 -13.24
N VAL A 764 -33.27 15.89 -12.08
CA VAL A 764 -33.90 16.22 -10.79
C VAL A 764 -32.82 16.47 -9.73
N LEU A 765 -32.75 17.69 -9.20
CA LEU A 765 -31.80 18.08 -8.16
C LEU A 765 -32.56 18.48 -6.89
N LEU A 766 -32.21 17.86 -5.76
CA LEU A 766 -32.69 18.19 -4.42
C LEU A 766 -31.50 18.60 -3.54
N GLY A 767 -31.40 19.88 -3.18
CA GLY A 767 -30.31 20.41 -2.35
C GLY A 767 -30.33 19.84 -0.94
N GLY A 768 -31.49 19.91 -0.30
CA GLY A 768 -31.68 19.36 1.04
C GLY A 768 -31.49 20.45 2.09
N ALA A 769 -30.66 20.21 3.10
CA ALA A 769 -30.50 21.09 4.24
C ALA A 769 -29.11 21.74 4.29
N GLY A 770 -28.98 23.02 3.92
CA GLY A 770 -27.83 23.85 4.23
C GLY A 770 -27.65 25.05 3.31
N PHE A 771 -26.59 25.11 2.52
CA PHE A 771 -26.36 26.24 1.60
C PHE A 771 -25.85 25.66 0.30
N ASP A 772 -26.78 25.35 -0.59
CA ASP A 772 -26.50 24.45 -1.69
C ASP A 772 -26.36 25.21 -3.01
N LEU A 773 -25.52 24.73 -3.90
CA LEU A 773 -25.41 25.18 -5.28
C LEU A 773 -26.00 24.11 -6.18
N LEU A 774 -27.11 24.41 -6.86
CA LEU A 774 -27.74 23.50 -7.81
C LEU A 774 -27.59 24.08 -9.22
N ALA A 775 -27.05 23.30 -10.14
CA ALA A 775 -26.97 23.63 -11.55
C ALA A 775 -27.55 22.50 -12.41
N GLY A 776 -28.77 22.66 -12.92
CA GLY A 776 -29.45 21.67 -13.76
C GLY A 776 -28.75 21.50 -15.09
N GLY A 777 -28.57 22.58 -15.83
CA GLY A 777 -27.82 22.54 -17.08
C GLY A 777 -28.75 22.64 -18.27
N THR A 778 -28.69 21.70 -19.21
CA THR A 778 -29.53 21.74 -20.42
C THR A 778 -30.55 20.61 -20.44
N GLY A 779 -31.83 20.94 -20.57
CA GLY A 779 -32.95 20.01 -20.68
C GLY A 779 -34.08 20.47 -19.77
N ASP A 780 -35.13 19.67 -19.61
CA ASP A 780 -36.30 20.05 -18.81
C ASP A 780 -36.11 19.59 -17.34
N ASP A 781 -35.47 20.44 -16.53
CA ASP A 781 -34.96 20.09 -15.20
C ASP A 781 -35.92 20.40 -14.04
N ILE A 782 -35.80 19.69 -12.92
CA ILE A 782 -36.50 19.96 -11.65
C ILE A 782 -35.47 20.27 -10.56
N LEU A 783 -35.40 21.52 -10.11
CA LEU A 783 -34.51 21.93 -9.03
C LEU A 783 -35.29 22.30 -7.77
N LYS A 784 -34.87 21.78 -6.62
CA LYS A 784 -35.39 22.18 -5.31
C LYS A 784 -34.26 22.45 -4.33
N GLY A 785 -34.11 23.69 -3.87
CA GLY A 785 -33.14 24.05 -2.82
C GLY A 785 -33.50 23.45 -1.45
N GLU A 786 -34.80 23.34 -1.17
CA GLU A 786 -35.35 22.82 0.09
C GLU A 786 -35.10 23.71 1.32
N ALA A 787 -34.11 23.45 2.18
CA ALA A 787 -33.91 24.20 3.42
C ALA A 787 -32.52 24.82 3.45
N GLY A 788 -32.41 26.11 3.15
CA GLY A 788 -31.10 26.68 3.00
C GLY A 788 -31.06 28.14 2.61
N ASN A 789 -29.89 28.67 2.28
CA ASN A 789 -29.86 29.88 1.47
C ASN A 789 -29.13 29.52 0.18
N ASP A 790 -29.89 29.06 -0.80
CA ASP A 790 -29.34 28.25 -1.87
C ASP A 790 -29.08 29.08 -3.12
N GLN A 791 -28.24 28.56 -4.01
CA GLN A 791 -27.94 29.14 -5.30
C GLN A 791 -28.37 28.17 -6.40
N LEU A 792 -29.38 28.54 -7.17
CA LEU A 792 -29.90 27.73 -8.27
C LEU A 792 -29.49 28.39 -9.60
N ILE A 793 -28.87 27.63 -10.49
CA ILE A 793 -28.36 28.09 -11.78
C ILE A 793 -28.94 27.23 -12.89
N GLU A 794 -29.72 27.85 -13.77
CA GLU A 794 -30.30 27.17 -14.92
C GLU A 794 -29.86 27.74 -16.27
N SER A 795 -29.93 26.89 -17.31
CA SER A 795 -29.65 27.29 -18.68
C SER A 795 -30.87 27.20 -19.61
N SER A 796 -31.07 26.11 -20.34
CA SER A 796 -32.11 25.98 -21.38
C SER A 796 -32.99 24.76 -21.19
N GLY A 797 -34.29 24.92 -21.44
CA GLY A 797 -35.34 23.90 -21.32
C GLY A 797 -36.52 24.43 -20.53
N ASN A 798 -37.53 23.60 -20.27
CA ASN A 798 -38.75 23.94 -19.54
C ASN A 798 -38.62 23.51 -18.07
N ASN A 799 -38.03 24.35 -17.22
CA ASN A 799 -37.59 23.92 -15.90
C ASN A 799 -38.65 24.12 -14.81
N TRP A 800 -38.67 23.26 -13.80
CA TRP A 800 -39.40 23.46 -12.54
C TRP A 800 -38.41 23.82 -11.44
N ILE A 801 -38.49 25.03 -10.90
CA ILE A 801 -37.52 25.53 -9.93
C ILE A 801 -38.24 25.93 -8.63
N ASP A 802 -37.82 25.39 -7.49
CA ASP A 802 -38.31 25.73 -6.16
C ASP A 802 -37.15 26.05 -5.21
N GLY A 803 -36.99 27.31 -4.79
CA GLY A 803 -35.94 27.68 -3.84
C GLY A 803 -36.14 27.06 -2.45
N GLY A 804 -37.38 26.68 -2.10
CA GLY A 804 -37.68 26.16 -0.79
C GLY A 804 -37.73 27.25 0.29
N SER A 805 -37.05 27.02 1.41
CA SER A 805 -37.08 27.83 2.62
C SER A 805 -35.74 28.47 2.90
N GLY A 806 -35.74 29.79 3.06
CA GLY A 806 -34.58 30.62 3.38
C GLY A 806 -34.35 31.67 2.30
N LYS A 807 -33.09 32.08 2.06
CA LYS A 807 -32.77 33.20 1.16
C LYS A 807 -32.04 32.75 -0.10
N ASP A 808 -32.82 32.41 -1.11
CA ASP A 808 -32.26 31.76 -2.29
C ASP A 808 -31.92 32.77 -3.41
N GLN A 809 -30.93 32.41 -4.21
CA GLN A 809 -30.46 33.14 -5.38
C GLN A 809 -30.68 32.29 -6.63
N LEU A 810 -31.47 32.80 -7.58
CA LEU A 810 -31.73 32.12 -8.85
C LEU A 810 -31.10 32.87 -10.03
N SER A 811 -30.28 32.19 -10.82
CA SER A 811 -29.64 32.69 -12.04
C SER A 811 -30.07 31.86 -13.25
N ILE A 812 -30.79 32.48 -14.20
CA ILE A 812 -31.21 31.81 -15.44
C ILE A 812 -30.44 32.42 -16.61
N ASN A 813 -29.59 31.62 -17.26
CA ASN A 813 -28.70 32.05 -18.34
C ASN A 813 -29.29 31.76 -19.72
N GLY A 814 -30.36 32.48 -20.09
CA GLY A 814 -30.70 32.79 -21.49
C GLY A 814 -31.10 31.63 -22.41
N GLY A 815 -31.65 30.53 -21.90
CA GLY A 815 -32.13 29.41 -22.71
C GLY A 815 -33.49 29.59 -23.38
N TYR A 816 -33.83 28.65 -24.27
CA TYR A 816 -35.15 28.53 -24.90
C TYR A 816 -36.01 27.55 -24.06
N GLY A 817 -37.21 27.95 -23.61
CA GLY A 817 -38.14 27.09 -22.87
C GLY A 817 -39.17 27.85 -22.03
N ASP A 818 -40.18 27.15 -21.52
CA ASP A 818 -41.23 27.66 -20.63
C ASP A 818 -40.93 27.23 -19.18
N ASP A 819 -40.25 28.08 -18.41
CA ASP A 819 -39.93 27.77 -17.01
C ASP A 819 -41.09 28.03 -16.03
N THR A 820 -41.19 27.20 -14.99
CA THR A 820 -42.09 27.32 -13.84
C THR A 820 -41.29 27.49 -12.56
N ILE A 821 -41.35 28.69 -11.97
CA ILE A 821 -40.62 29.03 -10.74
C ILE A 821 -41.60 29.18 -9.58
N THR A 822 -41.33 28.46 -8.49
CA THR A 822 -42.03 28.56 -7.21
C THR A 822 -41.06 29.12 -6.17
N ALA A 823 -41.46 30.16 -5.45
CA ALA A 823 -40.73 30.68 -4.30
C ALA A 823 -41.69 30.71 -3.11
N SER A 824 -41.40 29.93 -2.07
CA SER A 824 -42.33 29.74 -0.96
C SER A 824 -42.14 30.81 0.13
N PRO A 825 -43.21 31.39 0.70
CA PRO A 825 -43.11 32.28 1.86
C PRO A 825 -42.98 31.49 3.16
N TYR A 826 -41.93 31.76 3.94
CA TYR A 826 -41.71 31.26 5.30
C TYR A 826 -42.91 31.52 6.24
N ASP A 827 -43.35 30.49 6.98
CA ASP A 827 -44.26 30.57 8.15
C ASP A 827 -43.50 30.16 9.43
N GLY A 828 -43.39 31.07 10.40
CA GLY A 828 -43.42 30.67 11.82
C GLY A 828 -42.25 30.98 12.77
N SER A 829 -42.10 32.27 13.14
CA SER A 829 -41.83 32.75 14.52
C SER A 829 -40.46 32.55 15.23
N HIS A 830 -39.73 33.65 15.51
CA HIS A 830 -39.54 34.27 16.86
C HIS A 830 -38.50 35.42 16.86
N ASN A 831 -38.80 36.44 17.66
CA ASN A 831 -38.07 37.70 17.89
C ASN A 831 -36.59 37.54 18.31
N ASN A 832 -35.68 38.41 17.81
CA ASN A 832 -35.23 39.62 18.54
C ASN A 832 -34.24 40.48 17.71
N GLY A 833 -34.57 41.75 17.47
CA GLY A 833 -33.61 42.85 17.44
C GLY A 833 -32.58 42.93 16.31
N GLY A 834 -33.01 43.25 15.10
CA GLY A 834 -32.15 43.80 14.04
C GLY A 834 -33.04 44.37 12.93
N ALA A 835 -32.78 45.59 12.48
CA ALA A 835 -33.61 46.27 11.49
C ALA A 835 -33.70 45.47 10.17
N VAL A 836 -34.88 44.89 9.90
CA VAL A 836 -35.19 44.23 8.63
C VAL A 836 -35.90 45.25 7.73
N THR A 837 -35.17 45.75 6.75
CA THR A 837 -35.70 46.47 5.59
C THR A 837 -35.28 45.69 4.36
N ASN A 838 -36.26 45.24 3.56
CA ASN A 838 -36.17 44.58 2.24
C ASN A 838 -36.26 43.04 2.20
N TRP A 839 -37.35 42.57 1.56
CA TRP A 839 -37.53 41.36 0.71
C TRP A 839 -36.80 40.08 1.12
N GLN A 840 -37.50 39.12 1.76
CA GLN A 840 -36.89 37.94 2.37
C GLN A 840 -37.18 36.57 1.73
N SER A 841 -37.43 36.45 0.41
CA SER A 841 -37.36 35.10 -0.20
C SER A 841 -37.04 35.01 -1.71
N VAL A 842 -36.67 36.11 -2.38
CA VAL A 842 -35.86 36.09 -3.62
C VAL A 842 -35.12 37.43 -3.69
N GLU A 843 -33.80 37.45 -3.42
CA GLU A 843 -33.04 38.71 -3.29
C GLU A 843 -32.52 39.22 -4.67
N ARG A 844 -32.48 38.35 -5.70
CA ARG A 844 -32.21 38.72 -7.10
C ARG A 844 -32.77 37.65 -8.07
N LEU A 845 -33.82 37.98 -8.83
CA LEU A 845 -34.26 37.22 -10.00
C LEU A 845 -33.72 37.91 -11.26
N ARG A 846 -32.76 37.30 -11.95
CA ARG A 846 -32.26 37.78 -13.23
C ARG A 846 -32.80 36.88 -14.35
N VAL A 847 -33.74 37.40 -15.12
CA VAL A 847 -34.28 36.77 -16.34
C VAL A 847 -33.73 37.54 -17.53
N ASP A 848 -32.69 37.01 -18.16
CA ASP A 848 -32.16 37.55 -19.42
C ASP A 848 -32.94 36.88 -20.58
N GLY A 849 -34.14 37.42 -20.86
CA GLY A 849 -35.07 36.82 -21.83
C GLY A 849 -34.50 36.75 -23.25
N GLY A 850 -34.34 35.52 -23.75
CA GLY A 850 -34.20 35.21 -25.17
C GLY A 850 -35.54 35.33 -25.90
N SER A 851 -35.50 35.56 -27.21
CA SER A 851 -36.71 35.70 -28.03
C SER A 851 -37.37 34.34 -28.33
N GLY A 852 -38.21 33.83 -27.42
CA GLY A 852 -39.15 32.74 -27.69
C GLY A 852 -39.46 31.82 -26.49
N GLY A 853 -40.53 32.09 -25.75
CA GLY A 853 -41.08 31.30 -24.64
C GLY A 853 -42.23 32.02 -23.92
N PHE A 854 -43.11 31.31 -23.22
CA PHE A 854 -44.10 31.82 -22.25
C PHE A 854 -43.63 31.51 -20.81
N ASP A 855 -42.68 32.28 -20.31
CA ASP A 855 -42.22 32.17 -18.91
C ASP A 855 -43.35 32.56 -17.94
N ARG A 856 -43.64 31.73 -16.93
CA ARG A 856 -44.66 31.99 -15.90
C ARG A 856 -44.06 31.99 -14.50
N ALA A 857 -43.91 33.18 -13.91
CA ALA A 857 -43.58 33.34 -12.50
C ALA A 857 -44.86 33.49 -11.65
N PHE A 858 -45.06 32.60 -10.67
CA PHE A 858 -46.11 32.74 -9.66
C PHE A 858 -45.52 33.46 -8.43
N LEU A 859 -45.92 34.71 -8.22
CA LEU A 859 -45.51 35.50 -7.04
C LEU A 859 -46.71 35.62 -6.09
N TYR A 860 -46.54 35.16 -4.86
CA TYR A 860 -47.56 35.26 -3.84
C TYR A 860 -47.30 36.49 -2.95
N ASP A 861 -48.27 37.41 -2.91
CA ASP A 861 -48.26 38.65 -2.11
C ASP A 861 -48.16 38.34 -0.60
N SER A 862 -47.15 38.91 0.05
CA SER A 862 -47.17 39.16 1.48
C SER A 862 -47.36 40.67 1.68
N ALA A 863 -48.33 41.06 2.52
CA ALA A 863 -48.84 42.43 2.66
C ALA A 863 -47.74 43.52 2.60
N GLY A 864 -47.49 44.04 1.40
CA GLY A 864 -46.40 44.96 1.09
C GLY A 864 -46.58 45.62 -0.29
N ASN A 865 -45.97 46.80 -0.48
CA ASN A 865 -45.97 47.48 -1.78
C ASN A 865 -44.82 46.94 -2.63
N ASP A 866 -45.14 46.01 -3.52
CA ASP A 866 -44.15 45.31 -4.33
C ASP A 866 -43.95 45.96 -5.72
N ARG A 867 -42.70 46.01 -6.18
CA ARG A 867 -42.29 46.54 -7.49
C ARG A 867 -41.78 45.40 -8.37
N PHE A 868 -42.50 45.12 -9.44
CA PHE A 868 -42.11 44.14 -10.47
C PHE A 868 -41.54 44.83 -11.72
N VAL A 869 -40.49 44.26 -12.32
CA VAL A 869 -39.94 44.68 -13.63
C VAL A 869 -39.83 43.43 -14.50
N ALA A 870 -40.80 43.22 -15.39
CA ALA A 870 -40.65 42.30 -16.50
C ALA A 870 -40.47 43.09 -17.79
N ARG A 871 -39.61 42.59 -18.70
CA ARG A 871 -39.50 43.06 -20.08
C ARG A 871 -40.08 41.99 -21.02
N PRO A 872 -41.38 41.97 -21.31
CA PRO A 872 -41.86 41.19 -22.45
C PRO A 872 -41.70 42.02 -23.73
N VAL A 873 -41.22 41.36 -24.79
CA VAL A 873 -41.29 41.84 -26.18
C VAL A 873 -42.76 42.02 -26.64
N LYS A 874 -43.75 41.63 -25.82
CA LYS A 874 -45.17 41.90 -26.02
C LYS A 874 -45.96 41.92 -24.70
N SER A 875 -46.47 43.08 -24.30
CA SER A 875 -47.45 43.17 -23.20
C SER A 875 -48.86 43.32 -23.76
N ILE A 876 -49.78 42.40 -23.43
CA ILE A 876 -51.21 42.53 -23.73
C ILE A 876 -51.96 42.74 -22.41
N LEU A 877 -52.49 43.95 -22.21
CA LEU A 877 -53.39 44.22 -21.08
C LEU A 877 -54.82 43.82 -21.47
N ARG A 878 -55.42 42.83 -20.80
CA ARG A 878 -56.85 42.50 -20.93
C ARG A 878 -57.59 42.79 -19.62
N ALA A 879 -58.50 43.75 -19.66
CA ALA A 879 -59.51 43.87 -18.61
C ALA A 879 -60.55 42.74 -18.77
N LEU A 880 -61.09 42.23 -17.65
CA LEU A 880 -62.02 41.09 -17.53
C LEU A 880 -63.29 41.17 -18.41
N ASN A 881 -63.52 42.25 -19.16
CA ASN A 881 -64.72 42.47 -19.98
C ASN A 881 -64.45 42.72 -21.49
N ASN A 882 -63.23 42.51 -22.03
CA ASN A 882 -62.96 42.42 -23.49
C ASN A 882 -63.45 43.59 -24.41
N VAL A 883 -63.22 44.88 -24.09
CA VAL A 883 -63.62 46.00 -24.99
C VAL A 883 -62.49 46.93 -25.48
N TYR A 884 -61.23 46.80 -25.05
CA TYR A 884 -60.11 47.56 -25.63
C TYR A 884 -58.82 46.73 -25.71
N SER A 885 -58.10 46.88 -26.84
CA SER A 885 -56.71 46.40 -27.02
C SER A 885 -55.88 47.54 -27.61
N ASN A 886 -54.82 47.95 -26.92
CA ASN A 886 -53.79 48.83 -27.49
C ASN A 886 -52.51 48.01 -27.64
N GLU A 887 -51.83 48.20 -28.77
CA GLU A 887 -50.53 47.62 -29.07
C GLU A 887 -49.50 48.77 -29.05
N ILE A 888 -48.44 48.62 -28.25
CA ILE A 888 -47.50 49.71 -27.92
C ILE A 888 -46.07 49.17 -28.08
N ASN A 889 -45.25 49.84 -28.89
CA ASN A 889 -43.84 49.50 -29.13
C ASN A 889 -42.92 50.71 -28.85
N GLY A 890 -41.74 50.47 -28.27
CA GLY A 890 -40.61 51.42 -28.32
C GLY A 890 -40.50 52.51 -27.23
N PHE A 891 -40.68 52.19 -25.94
CA PHE A 891 -40.35 53.12 -24.83
C PHE A 891 -39.37 52.47 -23.85
N ASP A 892 -38.38 53.21 -23.33
CA ASP A 892 -37.43 52.71 -22.33
C ASP A 892 -38.05 52.57 -20.92
N ARG A 893 -39.07 53.38 -20.57
CA ARG A 893 -39.82 53.26 -19.30
C ARG A 893 -41.24 53.81 -19.35
N VAL A 894 -42.22 53.02 -18.92
CA VAL A 894 -43.62 53.45 -18.65
C VAL A 894 -43.89 53.33 -17.14
N LEU A 895 -44.29 54.42 -16.50
CA LEU A 895 -44.78 54.41 -15.11
C LEU A 895 -46.30 54.63 -15.11
N ALA A 896 -47.04 53.57 -14.82
CA ALA A 896 -48.47 53.63 -14.56
C ALA A 896 -48.70 53.60 -13.04
N TYR A 897 -49.48 54.54 -12.54
CA TYR A 897 -49.92 54.57 -11.14
C TYR A 897 -51.41 54.26 -11.12
N ALA A 898 -51.79 53.18 -10.42
CA ALA A 898 -53.18 52.93 -10.04
C ALA A 898 -53.30 53.15 -8.53
N ASN A 899 -54.04 54.16 -8.10
CA ASN A 899 -54.40 54.34 -6.69
C ASN A 899 -55.79 53.77 -6.43
N ALA A 900 -55.97 53.11 -5.29
CA ALA A 900 -57.28 52.61 -4.88
C ALA A 900 -58.27 53.78 -4.72
N GLY A 901 -59.21 53.89 -5.68
CA GLY A 901 -60.47 54.63 -5.50
C GLY A 901 -60.73 55.91 -6.32
N GLY A 902 -60.13 56.14 -7.50
CA GLY A 902 -60.53 57.30 -8.34
C GLY A 902 -60.03 57.29 -9.79
N ASN A 903 -60.86 57.80 -10.71
CA ASN A 903 -60.79 57.79 -12.19
C ASN A 903 -59.64 58.57 -12.86
N ASP A 904 -58.45 58.64 -12.28
CA ASP A 904 -57.36 59.46 -12.82
C ASP A 904 -56.04 58.66 -12.89
N ASP A 905 -55.99 57.64 -13.76
CA ASP A 905 -54.73 56.98 -14.11
C ASP A 905 -53.90 57.93 -15.01
N ARG A 906 -52.71 58.34 -14.54
CA ARG A 906 -51.76 59.12 -15.34
C ARG A 906 -50.59 58.25 -15.76
N ALA A 907 -50.25 58.30 -17.05
CA ALA A 907 -49.00 57.80 -17.58
C ALA A 907 -48.00 58.96 -17.68
N LEU A 908 -46.85 58.83 -17.01
CA LEU A 908 -45.69 59.69 -17.24
C LEU A 908 -44.75 58.96 -18.21
N MET A 909 -44.61 59.51 -19.42
CA MET A 909 -43.71 59.03 -20.46
C MET A 909 -42.40 59.82 -20.36
N TYR A 910 -41.27 59.12 -20.21
CA TYR A 910 -39.94 59.73 -20.18
C TYR A 910 -39.24 59.46 -21.51
N ASP A 911 -38.84 60.56 -22.14
CA ASP A 911 -38.21 60.65 -23.46
C ASP A 911 -36.79 60.07 -23.46
N SER A 912 -36.38 59.46 -24.58
CA SER A 912 -34.98 59.36 -24.97
C SER A 912 -34.71 60.52 -25.93
N GLU A 913 -33.83 61.47 -25.59
CA GLU A 913 -33.43 62.52 -26.55
C GLU A 913 -32.88 61.84 -27.84
N GLY A 914 -33.47 61.79 -29.04
CA GLY A 914 -34.77 62.07 -29.68
C GLY A 914 -34.55 61.68 -31.17
N LYS A 915 -35.51 61.43 -32.08
CA LYS A 915 -36.97 61.49 -32.07
C LYS A 915 -37.56 60.40 -32.98
N ASP A 916 -38.64 59.81 -32.48
CA ASP A 916 -39.67 59.09 -33.18
C ASP A 916 -40.15 59.83 -34.43
N ILE A 917 -40.43 59.06 -35.50
CA ILE A 917 -41.19 59.56 -36.62
C ILE A 917 -42.66 59.18 -36.43
N PHE A 918 -43.43 60.12 -35.88
CA PHE A 918 -44.78 60.43 -36.38
C PHE A 918 -44.54 61.26 -37.66
N SER A 919 -44.94 60.79 -38.84
CA SER A 919 -44.36 61.27 -40.11
C SER A 919 -44.40 62.80 -40.36
N ALA A 920 -43.22 63.44 -40.55
CA ALA A 920 -42.77 64.15 -41.77
C ALA A 920 -41.40 64.91 -41.60
N SER A 921 -40.45 64.77 -42.55
CA SER A 921 -39.05 65.32 -42.62
C SER A 921 -38.93 66.83 -43.01
N PRO A 922 -37.75 67.54 -43.08
CA PRO A 922 -36.30 67.11 -43.05
C PRO A 922 -35.26 68.02 -42.30
N GLU A 923 -34.14 67.48 -41.75
CA GLU A 923 -32.81 68.19 -41.62
C GLU A 923 -31.60 67.35 -41.08
N TYR A 924 -31.32 66.16 -41.65
CA TYR A 924 -30.00 65.51 -41.57
C TYR A 924 -29.73 64.70 -42.85
N ALA A 925 -28.48 64.63 -43.30
CA ALA A 925 -28.08 63.94 -44.52
C ALA A 925 -27.76 62.47 -44.24
N VAL A 926 -28.72 61.59 -44.58
CA VAL A 926 -28.47 60.18 -44.88
C VAL A 926 -28.54 60.05 -46.39
N LEU A 927 -27.48 59.57 -47.04
CA LEU A 927 -27.54 59.14 -48.43
C LEU A 927 -28.05 57.70 -48.44
N LYS A 928 -29.37 57.54 -48.64
CA LYS A 928 -29.99 56.25 -48.97
C LYS A 928 -30.20 56.19 -50.48
N ALA A 929 -29.56 55.25 -51.16
CA ALA A 929 -30.02 54.84 -52.49
C ALA A 929 -31.23 53.91 -52.33
N GLU A 930 -32.28 54.13 -53.11
CA GLU A 930 -33.63 53.67 -52.80
C GLU A 930 -33.90 52.17 -52.95
N ASN A 931 -32.94 51.33 -53.31
CA ASN A 931 -33.11 49.88 -53.26
C ASN A 931 -31.74 49.23 -53.01
N GLU A 932 -31.69 48.37 -51.98
CA GLU A 932 -30.57 47.51 -51.55
C GLU A 932 -29.51 48.11 -50.60
N SER A 933 -28.87 47.20 -49.86
CA SER A 933 -28.39 47.31 -48.47
C SER A 933 -26.97 47.85 -48.30
N TYR A 934 -26.77 49.15 -48.11
CA TYR A 934 -25.46 49.69 -47.67
C TYR A 934 -25.60 50.85 -46.66
N TYR A 935 -24.71 50.87 -45.65
CA TYR A 935 -24.70 51.83 -44.53
C TYR A 935 -23.27 52.36 -44.34
N ASN A 936 -23.06 53.68 -44.41
CA ASN A 936 -21.78 54.30 -44.09
C ASN A 936 -21.89 55.12 -42.81
N TYR A 937 -21.05 54.82 -41.82
CA TYR A 937 -21.02 55.51 -40.53
C TYR A 937 -19.60 56.04 -40.25
N ALA A 938 -19.48 57.36 -40.11
CA ALA A 938 -18.23 58.03 -39.76
C ALA A 938 -18.46 58.98 -38.58
N SER A 939 -17.67 58.84 -37.52
CA SER A 939 -17.74 59.67 -36.31
C SER A 939 -16.34 59.88 -35.72
N GLY A 940 -16.01 61.12 -35.36
CA GLY A 940 -14.75 61.50 -34.70
C GLY A 940 -13.83 62.44 -35.50
N PHE A 941 -13.93 62.46 -36.83
CA PHE A 941 -13.05 63.24 -37.70
C PHE A 941 -13.27 64.76 -37.65
N ASP A 942 -12.19 65.55 -37.76
CA ASP A 942 -12.27 67.03 -37.78
C ASP A 942 -12.94 67.54 -39.07
N ARG A 943 -12.74 66.85 -40.22
CA ARG A 943 -13.45 67.08 -41.50
C ARG A 943 -13.60 65.82 -42.34
N VAL A 944 -14.75 65.71 -43.02
CA VAL A 944 -15.08 64.66 -44.00
C VAL A 944 -15.45 65.30 -45.35
N TYR A 945 -14.79 64.89 -46.45
CA TYR A 945 -15.16 65.25 -47.82
C TYR A 945 -15.54 64.00 -48.62
N ALA A 946 -16.79 63.89 -49.04
CA ALA A 946 -17.26 62.79 -49.90
C ALA A 946 -17.67 63.32 -51.29
N PHE A 947 -17.21 62.65 -52.35
CA PHE A 947 -17.62 62.93 -53.73
C PHE A 947 -18.20 61.66 -54.34
N GLY A 948 -19.39 61.77 -54.94
CA GLY A 948 -19.93 60.72 -55.79
C GLY A 948 -19.77 61.05 -57.26
N THR A 949 -19.28 60.10 -58.07
CA THR A 949 -19.26 60.26 -59.53
C THR A 949 -20.39 59.47 -60.17
N SER A 950 -21.01 60.05 -61.20
CA SER A 950 -22.24 59.54 -61.82
C SER A 950 -22.07 58.27 -62.66
N ASP A 951 -20.92 57.60 -62.58
CA ASP A 951 -20.59 56.38 -63.32
C ASP A 951 -20.47 55.16 -62.40
N TYR A 952 -21.39 55.06 -61.42
CA TYR A 952 -21.83 53.82 -60.75
C TYR A 952 -20.78 52.86 -60.18
N GLN A 953 -19.49 53.20 -60.12
CA GLN A 953 -18.48 52.27 -59.64
C GLN A 953 -17.41 52.83 -58.71
N HIS A 954 -17.31 54.15 -58.48
CA HIS A 954 -16.40 54.64 -57.44
C HIS A 954 -16.87 55.93 -56.75
N ASP A 955 -17.13 55.85 -55.44
CA ASP A 955 -17.26 57.01 -54.58
C ASP A 955 -16.01 57.12 -53.69
N VAL A 956 -15.50 58.34 -53.47
CA VAL A 956 -14.28 58.59 -52.70
C VAL A 956 -14.57 59.51 -51.52
N ALA A 957 -14.20 59.07 -50.31
CA ALA A 957 -14.24 59.87 -49.09
C ALA A 957 -12.83 60.16 -48.58
N TYR A 958 -12.51 61.44 -48.34
CA TYR A 958 -11.29 61.87 -47.66
C TYR A 958 -11.61 62.19 -46.19
N LEU A 959 -10.91 61.50 -45.28
CA LEU A 959 -11.06 61.63 -43.83
C LEU A 959 -9.77 62.23 -43.25
N TYR A 960 -9.90 63.32 -42.49
CA TYR A 960 -8.77 64.01 -41.86
C TYR A 960 -8.81 63.81 -40.34
N ASP A 961 -7.77 63.15 -39.83
CA ASP A 961 -7.58 62.74 -38.42
C ASP A 961 -7.50 63.94 -37.44
N SER A 962 -7.99 63.74 -36.23
CA SER A 962 -7.91 64.67 -35.10
C SER A 962 -7.30 63.96 -33.87
N GLN A 963 -6.74 64.68 -32.89
CA GLN A 963 -6.23 64.00 -31.68
C GLN A 963 -7.40 63.46 -30.84
N GLY A 964 -7.75 62.19 -31.06
CA GLY A 964 -8.83 61.45 -30.40
C GLY A 964 -9.02 60.05 -31.03
N ASN A 965 -9.89 59.23 -30.43
CA ASN A 965 -10.23 57.90 -30.97
C ASN A 965 -11.31 58.04 -32.05
N ASP A 966 -10.96 57.76 -33.32
CA ASP A 966 -11.86 57.85 -34.46
C ASP A 966 -12.34 56.45 -34.91
N LEU A 967 -13.62 56.33 -35.31
CA LEU A 967 -14.22 55.06 -35.77
C LEU A 967 -14.83 55.20 -37.17
N LEU A 968 -14.42 54.32 -38.08
CA LEU A 968 -14.97 54.18 -39.43
C LEU A 968 -15.53 52.77 -39.64
N ARG A 969 -16.77 52.68 -40.16
CA ARG A 969 -17.41 51.42 -40.57
C ARG A 969 -17.96 51.56 -41.99
N ASP A 970 -17.43 50.76 -42.90
CA ASP A 970 -17.75 50.76 -44.34
C ASP A 970 -18.14 49.34 -44.80
N ARG A 971 -19.01 49.26 -45.80
CA ARG A 971 -19.36 48.03 -46.53
C ARG A 971 -19.26 48.30 -48.03
N THR A 972 -18.08 48.03 -48.59
CA THR A 972 -17.79 48.12 -50.03
C THR A 972 -16.69 47.10 -50.40
N ASP A 973 -16.63 46.70 -51.68
CA ASP A 973 -15.65 45.71 -52.17
C ASP A 973 -14.17 46.20 -52.11
N TYR A 974 -13.92 47.48 -51.79
CA TYR A 974 -12.58 48.08 -51.68
C TYR A 974 -12.53 49.25 -50.65
N THR A 975 -11.49 49.33 -49.81
CA THR A 975 -11.31 50.43 -48.81
C THR A 975 -9.87 50.98 -48.80
N TYR A 976 -9.70 52.31 -48.64
CA TYR A 976 -8.40 53.00 -48.59
C TYR A 976 -8.25 53.90 -47.36
N LEU A 977 -7.22 53.69 -46.54
CA LEU A 977 -6.94 54.48 -45.32
C LEU A 977 -5.48 54.97 -45.33
N GLN A 978 -5.28 56.30 -45.30
CA GLN A 978 -3.96 56.92 -45.37
C GLN A 978 -3.82 58.05 -44.33
N GLY A 979 -2.99 57.81 -43.31
CA GLY A 979 -2.65 58.76 -42.24
C GLY A 979 -1.16 58.76 -41.93
N SER A 980 -0.68 59.69 -41.11
CA SER A 980 0.76 59.78 -40.75
C SER A 980 1.17 58.65 -39.82
N GLY A 981 1.43 57.46 -40.37
CA GLY A 981 1.93 56.30 -39.63
C GLY A 981 1.44 54.94 -40.12
N PHE A 982 0.35 54.88 -40.90
CA PHE A 982 -0.21 53.62 -41.41
C PHE A 982 -0.78 53.77 -42.83
N TYR A 983 -0.74 52.67 -43.59
CA TYR A 983 -1.27 52.56 -44.94
C TYR A 983 -1.91 51.18 -45.10
N ASN A 984 -3.23 51.13 -45.26
CA ASN A 984 -3.96 49.88 -45.45
C ASN A 984 -4.71 49.89 -46.79
N TYR A 985 -4.56 48.79 -47.53
CA TYR A 985 -5.23 48.54 -48.81
C TYR A 985 -5.92 47.18 -48.73
N VAL A 986 -7.24 47.16 -48.85
CA VAL A 986 -8.07 45.96 -48.61
C VAL A 986 -9.12 45.83 -49.70
N THR A 987 -9.30 44.61 -50.22
CA THR A 987 -10.27 44.26 -51.27
C THR A 987 -10.88 42.90 -50.99
N GLY A 988 -12.18 42.71 -51.22
CA GLY A 988 -12.85 41.40 -51.20
C GLY A 988 -13.57 40.97 -49.90
N PHE A 989 -13.91 41.88 -48.99
CA PHE A 989 -14.54 41.55 -47.70
C PHE A 989 -15.93 42.21 -47.54
N ASP A 990 -16.87 41.53 -46.88
CA ASP A 990 -18.24 42.01 -46.63
C ASP A 990 -18.31 43.08 -45.51
N GLU A 991 -17.33 43.10 -44.60
CA GLU A 991 -17.22 44.11 -43.54
C GLU A 991 -15.76 44.32 -43.09
N VAL A 992 -15.34 45.59 -42.96
CA VAL A 992 -14.01 46.00 -42.49
C VAL A 992 -14.14 46.99 -41.33
N ILE A 993 -13.52 46.69 -40.18
CA ILE A 993 -13.53 47.53 -38.97
C ILE A 993 -12.08 47.80 -38.54
N VAL A 994 -11.66 49.06 -38.46
CA VAL A 994 -10.30 49.44 -38.04
C VAL A 994 -10.37 50.40 -36.85
N GLN A 995 -9.62 50.10 -35.80
CA GLN A 995 -9.43 50.94 -34.62
C GLN A 995 -7.93 51.28 -34.47
N ALA A 996 -7.61 52.58 -34.52
CA ALA A 996 -6.28 53.09 -34.20
C ALA A 996 -6.33 53.79 -32.84
N SER A 997 -5.45 53.39 -31.92
CA SER A 997 -5.34 54.02 -30.59
C SER A 997 -3.87 54.16 -30.19
N TYR A 998 -3.54 55.10 -29.30
CA TYR A 998 -2.15 55.39 -28.95
C TYR A 998 -1.49 54.19 -28.25
N GLY A 999 -0.79 53.35 -29.04
CA GLY A 999 0.02 52.22 -28.56
C GLY A 999 -0.47 50.82 -28.96
N TYR A 1000 -1.69 50.66 -29.49
CA TYR A 1000 -2.21 49.40 -30.03
C TYR A 1000 -3.22 49.68 -31.16
N ASP A 1001 -2.96 49.11 -32.34
CA ASP A 1001 -3.83 49.22 -33.53
C ASP A 1001 -4.47 47.86 -33.81
N VAL A 1002 -5.81 47.80 -33.95
CA VAL A 1002 -6.57 46.56 -34.22
C VAL A 1002 -7.37 46.74 -35.53
N ALA A 1003 -7.26 45.77 -36.44
CA ALA A 1003 -8.08 45.69 -37.65
C ALA A 1003 -8.80 44.33 -37.68
N ASP A 1004 -10.13 44.35 -37.81
CA ASP A 1004 -11.04 43.20 -37.89
C ASP A 1004 -11.66 43.13 -39.31
N PHE A 1005 -11.52 41.98 -39.98
CA PHE A 1005 -11.92 41.75 -41.39
C PHE A 1005 -12.79 40.49 -41.49
N ARG A 1006 -13.96 40.57 -42.14
CA ARG A 1006 -14.90 39.43 -42.26
C ARG A 1006 -15.33 39.18 -43.73
N ASP A 1007 -15.17 37.95 -44.20
CA ASP A 1007 -15.64 37.45 -45.51
C ASP A 1007 -16.38 36.10 -45.36
N VAL A 1008 -17.28 35.79 -46.30
CA VAL A 1008 -18.11 34.58 -46.34
C VAL A 1008 -17.89 33.67 -47.56
N ASP A 1009 -17.10 34.04 -48.60
CA ASP A 1009 -16.66 33.10 -49.67
C ASP A 1009 -15.84 33.82 -50.78
N SER A 1010 -14.49 33.89 -50.69
CA SER A 1010 -13.52 33.55 -51.77
C SER A 1010 -12.06 33.86 -51.37
N ALA A 1011 -11.14 34.14 -52.31
CA ALA A 1011 -9.68 34.10 -52.09
C ALA A 1011 -9.04 35.49 -51.97
N ASP A 1012 -8.64 35.88 -50.75
CA ASP A 1012 -8.11 37.23 -50.47
C ASP A 1012 -6.59 37.35 -50.30
N THR A 1013 -6.09 38.59 -50.39
CA THR A 1013 -4.68 38.98 -50.18
C THR A 1013 -4.58 40.27 -49.37
N LEU A 1014 -3.75 40.29 -48.32
CA LEU A 1014 -3.54 41.42 -47.40
C LEU A 1014 -2.08 41.92 -47.46
N PHE A 1015 -1.82 43.24 -47.58
CA PHE A 1015 -0.46 43.82 -47.48
C PHE A 1015 -0.38 44.98 -46.48
N GLY A 1016 0.70 45.03 -45.67
CA GLY A 1016 0.97 46.11 -44.70
C GLY A 1016 2.47 46.38 -44.46
N ARG A 1017 2.77 47.48 -43.74
CA ARG A 1017 4.15 47.89 -43.34
C ARG A 1017 4.14 48.51 -41.93
N ASN A 1018 5.14 48.16 -41.12
CA ASN A 1018 5.17 48.12 -39.64
C ASN A 1018 4.31 46.98 -39.08
N ASP A 1019 4.06 46.90 -37.77
CA ASP A 1019 3.68 45.69 -37.01
C ASP A 1019 2.34 45.02 -37.41
N TYR A 1020 1.96 44.99 -38.69
CA TYR A 1020 1.97 43.75 -39.50
C TYR A 1020 1.73 44.07 -41.00
N ALA A 1021 2.20 43.20 -41.92
CA ALA A 1021 1.31 42.25 -42.63
C ALA A 1021 1.88 41.71 -43.96
N THR A 1022 1.79 40.38 -44.15
CA THR A 1022 1.23 39.62 -45.31
C THR A 1022 1.57 38.13 -45.14
N LEU A 1023 0.62 37.19 -45.31
CA LEU A 1023 0.94 35.96 -46.06
C LEU A 1023 -0.26 35.35 -46.80
N THR A 1024 0.00 35.09 -48.08
CA THR A 1024 -0.74 34.25 -49.02
C THR A 1024 -0.31 32.79 -48.96
N ARG A 1025 -1.32 31.89 -48.84
CA ARG A 1025 -1.38 30.44 -49.16
C ARG A 1025 -0.48 29.41 -48.42
N ALA A 1026 -1.23 28.42 -47.93
CA ALA A 1026 -1.01 26.96 -47.82
C ALA A 1026 0.17 26.42 -46.98
N ASP A 1027 -0.21 25.54 -46.03
CA ASP A 1027 0.62 24.54 -45.37
C ASP A 1027 1.86 24.99 -44.58
N ARG A 1028 1.63 25.68 -43.43
CA ARG A 1028 2.24 25.47 -42.08
C ARG A 1028 2.08 26.72 -41.19
N VAL A 1029 2.12 26.50 -39.87
CA VAL A 1029 1.97 27.47 -38.76
C VAL A 1029 3.15 28.45 -38.67
N THR A 1030 2.89 29.73 -38.37
CA THR A 1030 3.92 30.67 -37.85
C THR A 1030 3.37 31.54 -36.70
N ARG A 1031 4.26 31.85 -35.76
CA ARG A 1031 4.09 32.39 -34.39
C ARG A 1031 3.91 33.92 -34.34
N ALA A 1032 3.04 34.41 -33.45
CA ALA A 1032 2.97 35.80 -33.01
C ALA A 1032 3.52 35.95 -31.58
N VAL A 1033 4.15 37.08 -31.25
CA VAL A 1033 4.66 37.41 -29.91
C VAL A 1033 4.11 38.78 -29.52
N GLY A 1034 3.52 38.89 -28.33
CA GLY A 1034 2.98 40.15 -27.79
C GLY A 1034 1.44 40.25 -27.72
N PHE A 1035 0.73 39.11 -27.71
CA PHE A 1035 -0.72 39.05 -27.55
C PHE A 1035 -1.09 38.15 -26.36
N ASP A 1036 -2.12 38.52 -25.59
CA ASP A 1036 -2.54 37.78 -24.37
C ASP A 1036 -3.53 36.62 -24.60
N HIS A 1037 -4.17 36.52 -25.78
CA HIS A 1037 -4.93 35.30 -26.15
C HIS A 1037 -5.20 35.21 -27.66
N VAL A 1038 -5.10 34.01 -28.24
CA VAL A 1038 -5.49 33.67 -29.62
C VAL A 1038 -6.15 32.30 -29.63
N THR A 1039 -7.35 32.18 -30.22
CA THR A 1039 -8.01 30.89 -30.50
C THR A 1039 -8.62 30.91 -31.90
N ALA A 1040 -8.45 29.82 -32.64
CA ALA A 1040 -9.11 29.56 -33.92
C ALA A 1040 -9.75 28.16 -33.87
N VAL A 1041 -11.03 28.02 -34.23
CA VAL A 1041 -11.69 26.72 -34.45
C VAL A 1041 -12.72 26.82 -35.58
N ALA A 1042 -12.76 25.81 -36.45
CA ALA A 1042 -13.74 25.58 -37.52
C ALA A 1042 -14.54 24.29 -37.28
N LYS A 1043 -15.79 24.20 -37.79
CA LYS A 1043 -16.62 22.97 -37.91
C LYS A 1043 -17.53 23.10 -39.15
N ALA A 1044 -17.91 22.07 -39.93
CA ALA A 1044 -17.58 20.64 -40.07
C ALA A 1044 -18.31 20.11 -41.34
N TYR A 1045 -18.03 18.89 -41.86
CA TYR A 1045 -19.03 17.83 -42.19
C TYR A 1045 -18.42 16.63 -42.97
N ALA A 1046 -18.82 15.42 -42.53
CA ALA A 1046 -18.78 14.09 -43.16
C ALA A 1046 -17.60 13.13 -42.85
N TYR A 1047 -17.94 12.03 -42.14
CA TYR A 1047 -17.18 10.81 -41.80
C TYR A 1047 -16.74 9.95 -43.02
N PRO A 1048 -15.94 8.84 -42.90
CA PRO A 1048 -15.20 8.28 -41.74
C PRO A 1048 -13.71 7.91 -42.03
N THR A 1049 -12.86 7.80 -41.00
CA THR A 1049 -11.94 6.65 -40.70
C THR A 1049 -10.89 6.98 -39.64
N ALA A 1050 -10.98 6.27 -38.51
CA ALA A 1050 -9.96 5.66 -37.66
C ALA A 1050 -8.65 6.41 -37.25
N ASN A 1051 -8.51 6.43 -35.92
CA ASN A 1051 -7.32 6.19 -35.08
C ASN A 1051 -6.28 7.29 -34.83
N VAL A 1052 -6.05 7.52 -33.52
CA VAL A 1052 -4.79 7.65 -32.73
C VAL A 1052 -5.16 8.51 -31.51
N VAL A 1053 -5.37 7.99 -30.29
CA VAL A 1053 -4.48 7.35 -29.29
C VAL A 1053 -3.41 8.31 -28.73
N ASP A 1054 -3.45 8.50 -27.41
CA ASP A 1054 -2.42 9.01 -26.48
C ASP A 1054 -2.01 10.49 -26.49
N VAL A 1055 -2.02 11.07 -25.28
CA VAL A 1055 -1.56 12.43 -24.93
C VAL A 1055 -0.12 12.41 -24.34
N ASP A 1056 0.61 11.30 -24.39
CA ASP A 1056 1.90 11.13 -23.71
C ASP A 1056 3.16 11.04 -24.59
N TYR A 1057 3.16 11.57 -25.82
CA TYR A 1057 4.38 11.56 -26.66
C TYR A 1057 4.75 12.90 -27.29
N ILE A 1058 4.99 13.95 -26.49
CA ILE A 1058 5.92 15.05 -26.87
C ILE A 1058 6.65 15.60 -25.62
N PHE A 1059 7.38 14.75 -24.90
CA PHE A 1059 8.47 15.19 -24.02
C PHE A 1059 9.72 14.34 -24.20
N GLU A 1060 10.14 14.12 -25.44
CA GLU A 1060 11.52 13.76 -25.74
C GLU A 1060 11.82 14.07 -27.21
N GLN A 1061 12.31 15.28 -27.46
CA GLN A 1061 13.24 15.66 -28.53
C GLN A 1061 13.30 17.19 -28.55
N LEU A 1062 14.19 17.75 -27.73
CA LEU A 1062 15.11 18.85 -28.03
C LEU A 1062 15.73 19.30 -26.72
N GLY A 1063 16.97 18.82 -26.49
CA GLY A 1063 17.76 19.21 -25.32
C GLY A 1063 18.14 20.69 -25.33
N THR A 1064 18.21 21.24 -24.10
CA THR A 1064 19.01 22.38 -23.62
C THR A 1064 19.05 23.67 -24.46
N TRP A 1065 18.74 24.81 -23.84
CA TRP A 1065 19.71 25.75 -23.24
C TRP A 1065 18.96 26.98 -22.70
N GLY A 1066 19.22 27.34 -21.43
CA GLY A 1066 18.74 28.54 -20.76
C GLY A 1066 18.37 28.30 -19.31
#